data_AF-A0A142WQC4-F1
#
_entry.id   AF-A0A142WQC4-F1
#
_cell.length_a   1.000
_cell.length_b   1.000
_cell.length_c   1.000
_cell.angle_alpha   90.00
_cell.angle_beta   90.00
_cell.angle_gamma   90.00
#
_symmetry.space_group_name_H-M   'P 1'
#
loop_
_entity.id
_entity.type
_entity.pdbx_description
1 polymer ?
#
loop_
_entity_poly.entity_id
_entity_poly.type
_entity_poly.pdbx_seq_one_letter_code
_entity_poly.pdbx_strand_id
1 'polypeptide(L)'
;MSILEQTSSHLDFRPSNSSGVYDEAFGPDGKPRAPWAQIAESARQIPVDEFLRRSAQAEEQLRENGVTFNVFQEGSQHQRPWRLDLLPVIYGAAEWRKLEQGLSQRAKLLEWIVRDCHGPQQLLHDGTLPAEVLFANPRFVRAFKGLHQERVPSITMYAAEIARRPDGLWQVMADRAESPAGMAFALENRIVVARTIPPELQYEMQRLAPFFVQMQQSFRRLGLKHGEHPRVVLLSAGSKARFFFEDTYLARYLGYTLVEGGDLAVRDDRVYLKTLAGLSPIDVVITRGSDRGIDPLELGGGAAHGVPGILHAMRRGNVTIANTPGCGLIESPIFMAFLPHLCRRYLGEELLIPSIPTWWCGDPDQFRYVREHLDELVLKPAFAPSGDEEILGGSLSGEKKDELLRQIEHRPYNYIAQELVHRSAVPVFREGRVETGHVAIRAFMVSNEDHFDLMPGGLVRIAPTTDPMQLSIVAGDGSKDLWVQADGPVQPVSLLSSEDTPVPLRRTSAVFPSRVADDLYWLGQSLDRTDFLSRLIRSVVERLSGETAADQPELPPLIRAMADQGLVEASYAIQSFWESLEDFEEAIPKLLSDPAEVRGISSAVSELHRLASLERLWISPDTWRQIHDTAVRFQTSVQSGWTGLVDVMDAVNHLILDLAAVSGLIHDGMIRSPAWRLLDFGRRVERASNVAHLLKSLYSGPAPVGRPMLKALLEVIDCRMTYRSRYLDNLQQNAVLDLCITDETCPRSIASQLIALADHVDELPHDFSTPLRSSEKRTVMAAVHRVRMIPPELLATKDPKVIIELVDDIAQHLKTLSELLTRKYLLHSGQPRQITSDLGLSP
;
A
#
# COMPACT_ATOMS: atom_id res chain seq x y z
N MET A 1 26.23 6.54 -52.63
CA MET A 1 24.77 6.77 -52.62
C MET A 1 24.21 5.86 -51.54
N SER A 2 24.31 6.18 -50.26
CA SER A 2 23.44 7.08 -49.49
C SER A 2 21.95 6.85 -49.75
N ILE A 3 21.36 5.94 -48.99
CA ILE A 3 19.98 6.05 -48.51
C ILE A 3 20.10 5.92 -46.99
N LEU A 4 20.57 6.99 -46.37
CA LEU A 4 20.28 7.25 -44.96
C LEU A 4 18.76 7.51 -44.92
N GLU A 5 17.99 6.59 -44.34
CA GLU A 5 16.65 6.92 -43.86
C GLU A 5 16.80 8.14 -42.95
N GLN A 6 16.27 9.28 -43.39
CA GLN A 6 16.14 10.47 -42.57
C GLN A 6 15.22 10.10 -41.41
N THR A 7 15.79 9.73 -40.26
CA THR A 7 15.07 9.80 -39.00
C THR A 7 14.62 11.24 -38.82
N SER A 8 13.30 11.46 -38.91
CA SER A 8 12.70 12.76 -38.68
C SER A 8 13.21 13.30 -37.35
N SER A 9 13.77 14.51 -37.34
CA SER A 9 14.27 15.15 -36.12
C SER A 9 13.15 15.54 -35.14
N HIS A 10 11.89 15.49 -35.59
CA HIS A 10 10.70 15.88 -34.85
C HIS A 10 9.66 14.76 -34.84
N LEU A 11 8.72 14.80 -33.90
CA LEU A 11 7.66 13.80 -33.75
C LEU A 11 6.82 13.66 -35.03
N ASP A 12 6.71 12.43 -35.54
CA ASP A 12 5.92 12.13 -36.75
C ASP A 12 4.45 11.86 -36.41
N PHE A 13 3.67 12.93 -36.19
CA PHE A 13 2.26 12.84 -35.79
C PHE A 13 1.33 12.68 -37.01
N ARG A 14 0.97 11.43 -37.34
CA ARG A 14 0.17 11.02 -38.53
C ARG A 14 -1.06 10.17 -38.18
N PRO A 15 -2.06 10.08 -39.08
CA PRO A 15 -3.23 9.21 -38.93
C PRO A 15 -2.85 7.75 -38.68
N SER A 16 -3.70 7.02 -37.95
CA SER A 16 -3.51 5.59 -37.79
C SER A 16 -3.65 4.83 -39.11
N ASN A 17 -2.89 3.74 -39.24
CA ASN A 17 -3.00 2.82 -40.38
C ASN A 17 -4.06 1.72 -40.16
N SER A 18 -4.84 1.81 -39.07
CA SER A 18 -5.79 0.77 -38.66
C SER A 18 -7.11 0.94 -39.41
N SER A 19 -7.36 0.09 -40.40
CA SER A 19 -8.66 0.04 -41.10
C SER A 19 -9.74 -0.57 -40.19
N GLY A 20 -10.98 -0.04 -40.28
CA GLY A 20 -12.14 -0.59 -39.57
C GLY A 20 -12.29 -0.17 -38.10
N VAL A 21 -11.47 0.76 -37.60
CA VAL A 21 -11.61 1.34 -36.25
C VAL A 21 -11.78 2.86 -36.30
N TYR A 22 -12.39 3.42 -35.26
CA TYR A 22 -12.50 4.86 -35.10
C TYR A 22 -11.15 5.45 -34.63
N ASP A 23 -10.64 6.47 -35.30
CA ASP A 23 -9.43 7.21 -34.87
C ASP A 23 -9.82 8.44 -34.04
N GLU A 24 -9.32 8.51 -32.81
CA GLU A 24 -9.60 9.60 -31.85
C GLU A 24 -8.95 10.92 -32.27
N ALA A 25 -7.79 10.87 -32.92
CA ALA A 25 -7.02 12.05 -33.29
C ALA A 25 -7.35 12.56 -34.70
N PHE A 26 -7.66 11.67 -35.64
CA PHE A 26 -7.83 12.00 -37.06
C PHE A 26 -9.21 11.63 -37.60
N GLY A 27 -9.71 12.46 -38.52
CA GLY A 27 -10.91 12.19 -39.30
C GLY A 27 -10.63 11.26 -40.49
N PRO A 28 -11.68 10.74 -41.15
CA PRO A 28 -11.54 9.92 -42.37
C PRO A 28 -10.81 10.61 -43.53
N ASP A 29 -10.75 11.95 -43.51
CA ASP A 29 -10.01 12.78 -44.48
C ASP A 29 -8.52 12.93 -44.15
N GLY A 30 -8.04 12.27 -43.09
CA GLY A 30 -6.64 12.34 -42.62
C GLY A 30 -6.30 13.64 -41.89
N LYS A 31 -7.27 14.53 -41.64
CA LYS A 31 -7.04 15.76 -40.88
C LYS A 31 -7.26 15.53 -39.39
N PRO A 32 -6.50 16.21 -38.52
CA PRO A 32 -6.77 16.18 -37.09
C PRO A 32 -8.21 16.62 -36.77
N ARG A 33 -8.88 15.91 -35.88
CA ARG A 33 -10.19 16.32 -35.35
C ARG A 33 -10.05 17.60 -34.54
N ALA A 34 -11.15 18.36 -34.40
CA ALA A 34 -11.12 19.67 -33.75
C ALA A 34 -10.45 19.70 -32.36
N PRO A 35 -10.69 18.73 -31.45
CA PRO A 35 -10.00 18.70 -30.15
C PRO A 35 -8.48 18.47 -30.24
N TRP A 36 -8.01 17.88 -31.33
CA TRP A 36 -6.62 17.49 -31.55
C TRP A 36 -5.85 18.45 -32.46
N ALA A 37 -6.51 19.37 -33.16
CA ALA A 37 -5.90 20.20 -34.20
C ALA A 37 -4.68 21.00 -33.69
N GLN A 38 -4.80 21.61 -32.50
CA GLN A 38 -3.72 22.41 -31.91
C GLN A 38 -2.54 21.55 -31.47
N ILE A 39 -2.83 20.40 -30.83
CA ILE A 39 -1.82 19.43 -30.37
C ILE A 39 -1.08 18.82 -31.54
N ALA A 40 -1.79 18.44 -32.61
CA ALA A 40 -1.19 17.85 -33.79
C ALA A 40 -0.19 18.80 -34.46
N GLU A 41 -0.49 20.11 -34.46
CA GLU A 41 0.42 21.12 -34.99
C GLU A 41 1.64 21.34 -34.09
N SER A 42 1.43 21.53 -32.78
CA SER A 42 2.54 21.72 -31.83
C SER A 42 3.43 20.48 -31.71
N ALA A 43 2.87 19.27 -31.73
CA ALA A 43 3.64 18.03 -31.61
C ALA A 43 4.68 17.90 -32.72
N ARG A 44 4.35 18.32 -33.95
CA ARG A 44 5.27 18.30 -35.11
C ARG A 44 6.47 19.24 -34.95
N GLN A 45 6.41 20.19 -34.02
CA GLN A 45 7.49 21.15 -33.76
C GLN A 45 8.43 20.69 -32.64
N ILE A 46 8.16 19.55 -32.00
CA ILE A 46 8.94 19.07 -30.86
C ILE A 46 10.01 18.07 -31.33
N PRO A 47 11.29 18.29 -31.00
CA PRO A 47 12.33 17.32 -31.27
C PRO A 47 12.14 16.01 -30.52
N VAL A 48 12.43 14.88 -31.17
CA VAL A 48 12.28 13.53 -30.57
C VAL A 48 13.11 13.39 -29.28
N ASP A 49 14.34 13.90 -29.28
CA ASP A 49 15.25 13.81 -28.13
C ASP A 49 14.72 14.56 -26.90
N GLU A 50 14.06 15.71 -27.11
CA GLU A 50 13.42 16.45 -26.02
C GLU A 50 12.25 15.65 -25.44
N PHE A 51 11.43 15.05 -26.29
CA PHE A 51 10.29 14.24 -25.84
C PHE A 51 10.75 12.98 -25.08
N LEU A 52 11.82 12.30 -25.55
CA LEU A 52 12.45 11.19 -24.84
C LEU A 52 12.96 11.61 -23.46
N ARG A 53 13.64 12.75 -23.38
CA ARG A 53 14.16 13.30 -22.11
C ARG A 53 13.02 13.57 -21.12
N ARG A 54 11.92 14.19 -21.56
CA ARG A 54 10.72 14.42 -20.72
C ARG A 54 10.05 13.12 -20.30
N SER A 55 9.99 12.13 -21.19
CA SER A 55 9.41 10.82 -20.90
C SER A 55 10.20 10.10 -19.80
N ALA A 56 11.54 10.11 -19.88
CA ALA A 56 12.40 9.56 -18.83
C ALA A 56 12.22 10.30 -17.49
N GLN A 57 12.06 11.63 -17.51
CA GLN A 57 11.76 12.41 -16.30
C GLN A 57 10.40 12.04 -15.68
N ALA A 58 9.39 11.75 -16.51
CA ALA A 58 8.08 11.32 -16.05
C ALA A 58 8.12 9.93 -15.42
N GLU A 59 8.83 8.99 -16.05
CA GLU A 59 9.05 7.64 -15.50
C GLU A 59 9.78 7.70 -14.15
N GLU A 60 10.80 8.55 -14.04
CA GLU A 60 11.53 8.74 -12.79
C GLU A 60 10.64 9.32 -11.69
N GLN A 61 9.81 10.34 -11.98
CA GLN A 61 8.86 10.88 -11.01
C GLN A 61 7.84 9.85 -10.54
N LEU A 62 7.32 9.01 -11.43
CA LEU A 62 6.41 7.91 -11.08
C LEU A 62 7.10 6.89 -10.17
N ARG A 63 8.39 6.59 -10.42
CA ARG A 63 9.20 5.71 -9.59
C ARG A 63 9.43 6.30 -8.20
N GLU A 64 9.81 7.58 -8.11
CA GLU A 64 10.00 8.30 -6.85
C GLU A 64 8.73 8.39 -6.01
N ASN A 65 7.57 8.62 -6.66
CA ASN A 65 6.26 8.65 -6.00
C ASN A 65 5.78 7.24 -5.58
N GLY A 66 6.52 6.18 -5.96
CA GLY A 66 6.22 4.80 -5.61
C GLY A 66 4.98 4.26 -6.33
N VAL A 67 4.71 4.74 -7.54
CA VAL A 67 3.63 4.23 -8.41
C VAL A 67 4.01 2.85 -8.93
N THR A 68 3.87 1.84 -8.08
CA THR A 68 4.20 0.44 -8.39
C THR A 68 2.98 -0.46 -8.29
N PHE A 69 2.98 -1.52 -9.09
CA PHE A 69 2.05 -2.64 -8.92
C PHE A 69 2.66 -3.73 -8.08
N ASN A 70 1.85 -4.35 -7.23
CA ASN A 70 2.09 -5.72 -6.79
C ASN A 70 1.42 -6.65 -7.80
N VAL A 71 2.17 -7.14 -8.80
CA VAL A 71 1.67 -8.21 -9.69
C VAL A 71 1.87 -9.52 -8.94
N PHE A 72 0.78 -10.11 -8.46
CA PHE A 72 0.78 -11.45 -7.93
C PHE A 72 0.45 -12.43 -9.06
N GLN A 73 1.47 -13.03 -9.65
CA GLN A 73 1.34 -14.31 -10.33
C GLN A 73 1.90 -15.40 -9.40
N GLU A 74 1.25 -16.56 -9.36
CA GLU A 74 1.75 -17.72 -8.61
C GLU A 74 3.23 -17.96 -8.95
N GLY A 75 4.10 -17.82 -7.94
CA GLY A 75 5.53 -18.11 -8.06
C GLY A 75 6.47 -16.94 -8.36
N SER A 76 5.98 -15.71 -8.61
CA SER A 76 6.90 -14.56 -8.71
C SER A 76 6.28 -13.21 -8.27
N GLN A 77 6.95 -12.53 -7.34
CA GLN A 77 6.64 -11.14 -6.96
C GLN A 77 7.46 -10.18 -7.84
N HIS A 78 7.02 -9.90 -9.06
CA HIS A 78 7.65 -8.86 -9.88
C HIS A 78 6.78 -7.61 -9.92
N GLN A 79 7.29 -6.51 -9.37
CA GLN A 79 6.66 -5.19 -9.52
C GLN A 79 6.95 -4.66 -10.93
N ARG A 80 5.94 -4.54 -11.81
CA ARG A 80 6.09 -3.84 -13.09
C ARG A 80 5.86 -2.34 -12.87
N PRO A 81 6.78 -1.44 -13.27
CA PRO A 81 6.58 0.00 -13.19
C PRO A 81 5.39 0.46 -14.06
N TRP A 82 4.65 1.46 -13.58
CA TRP A 82 3.60 2.12 -14.36
C TRP A 82 4.22 2.90 -15.53
N ARG A 83 3.78 2.63 -16.77
CA ARG A 83 4.26 3.31 -17.97
C ARG A 83 3.27 4.38 -18.39
N LEU A 84 3.74 5.62 -18.48
CA LEU A 84 2.93 6.78 -18.84
C LEU A 84 3.44 7.37 -20.16
N ASP A 85 2.56 7.44 -21.15
CA ASP A 85 2.80 8.17 -22.38
C ASP A 85 2.33 9.62 -22.20
N LEU A 86 3.21 10.57 -22.53
CA LEU A 86 2.97 12.00 -22.40
C LEU A 86 2.01 12.57 -23.47
N LEU A 87 1.75 11.85 -24.56
CA LEU A 87 0.71 12.24 -25.52
C LEU A 87 -0.67 11.98 -24.90
N PRO A 88 -1.51 13.01 -24.67
CA PRO A 88 -2.80 12.86 -24.00
C PRO A 88 -3.84 12.21 -24.93
N VAL A 89 -5.01 11.85 -24.39
CA VAL A 89 -6.23 11.62 -25.18
C VAL A 89 -7.18 12.78 -24.96
N ILE A 90 -7.71 13.38 -26.03
CA ILE A 90 -8.44 14.66 -25.93
C ILE A 90 -9.88 14.52 -26.40
N TYR A 91 -10.81 14.99 -25.58
CA TYR A 91 -12.24 15.05 -25.86
C TYR A 91 -12.82 16.46 -25.71
N GLY A 92 -13.83 16.78 -26.51
CA GLY A 92 -14.54 18.06 -26.44
C GLY A 92 -15.55 18.12 -25.28
N ALA A 93 -15.74 19.30 -24.70
CA ALA A 93 -16.62 19.51 -23.55
C ALA A 93 -18.09 19.08 -23.80
N ALA A 94 -18.65 19.42 -24.96
CA ALA A 94 -20.02 19.08 -25.31
C ALA A 94 -20.24 17.56 -25.47
N GLU A 95 -19.22 16.85 -25.94
CA GLU A 95 -19.26 15.40 -26.04
C GLU A 95 -19.20 14.76 -24.65
N TRP A 96 -18.30 15.25 -23.80
CA TRP A 96 -18.14 14.75 -22.44
C TRP A 96 -19.41 14.96 -21.58
N ARG A 97 -20.10 16.09 -21.75
CA ARG A 97 -21.40 16.35 -21.10
C ARG A 97 -22.49 15.36 -21.51
N LYS A 98 -22.51 14.90 -22.76
CA LYS A 98 -23.46 13.85 -23.20
C LYS A 98 -23.11 12.49 -22.57
N LEU A 99 -21.82 12.18 -22.48
CA LEU A 99 -21.33 10.98 -21.82
C LEU A 99 -21.73 10.97 -20.33
N GLU A 100 -21.56 12.10 -19.65
CA GLU A 100 -21.99 12.29 -18.26
C GLU A 100 -23.48 12.02 -18.07
N GLN A 101 -24.35 12.60 -18.90
CA GLN A 101 -25.80 12.38 -18.83
C GLN A 101 -26.15 10.89 -18.95
N GLY A 102 -25.56 10.20 -19.94
CA GLY A 102 -25.85 8.80 -20.18
C GLY A 102 -25.31 7.87 -19.10
N LEU A 103 -24.09 8.12 -18.59
CA LEU A 103 -23.53 7.32 -17.50
C LEU A 103 -24.25 7.61 -16.18
N SER A 104 -24.74 8.82 -15.97
CA SER A 104 -25.56 9.20 -14.81
C SER A 104 -26.90 8.47 -14.80
N GLN A 105 -27.60 8.40 -15.94
CA GLN A 105 -28.81 7.59 -16.11
C GLN A 105 -28.55 6.11 -15.79
N ARG A 106 -27.47 5.57 -16.37
CA ARG A 106 -27.05 4.18 -16.15
C ARG A 106 -26.75 3.89 -14.68
N ALA A 107 -26.00 4.75 -14.00
CA ALA A 107 -25.67 4.58 -12.59
C ALA A 107 -26.92 4.57 -11.69
N LYS A 108 -27.91 5.43 -11.97
CA LYS A 108 -29.21 5.43 -11.25
C LYS A 108 -29.98 4.12 -11.46
N LEU A 109 -30.02 3.63 -12.70
CA LEU A 109 -30.68 2.36 -13.01
C LEU A 109 -30.01 1.21 -12.24
N LEU A 110 -28.68 1.14 -12.26
CA LEU A 110 -27.91 0.12 -11.55
C LEU A 110 -28.09 0.21 -10.04
N GLU A 111 -28.11 1.42 -9.48
CA GLU A 111 -28.38 1.63 -8.06
C GLU A 111 -29.77 1.10 -7.68
N TRP A 112 -30.79 1.39 -8.48
CA TRP A 112 -32.14 0.89 -8.27
C TRP A 112 -32.19 -0.64 -8.31
N ILE A 113 -31.51 -1.28 -9.28
CA ILE A 113 -31.41 -2.74 -9.39
C ILE A 113 -30.79 -3.33 -8.12
N VAL A 114 -29.68 -2.77 -7.61
CA VAL A 114 -29.03 -3.25 -6.37
C VAL A 114 -29.99 -3.19 -5.19
N ARG A 115 -30.69 -2.06 -5.02
CA ARG A 115 -31.67 -1.86 -3.94
C ARG A 115 -32.81 -2.85 -4.02
N ASP A 116 -33.33 -3.13 -5.21
CA ASP A 116 -34.40 -4.10 -5.40
C ASP A 116 -33.93 -5.54 -5.09
N CYS A 117 -32.78 -5.94 -5.63
CA CYS A 117 -32.22 -7.28 -5.46
C CYS A 117 -31.97 -7.65 -3.98
N HIS A 118 -31.48 -6.68 -3.18
CA HIS A 118 -31.22 -6.85 -1.74
C HIS A 118 -32.39 -6.39 -0.85
N GLY A 119 -33.51 -5.99 -1.45
CA GLY A 119 -34.66 -5.40 -0.77
C GLY A 119 -35.98 -6.09 -1.15
N PRO A 120 -36.94 -5.39 -1.79
CA PRO A 120 -38.26 -5.94 -2.13
C PRO A 120 -38.28 -7.04 -3.20
N GLN A 121 -37.26 -7.12 -4.07
CA GLN A 121 -37.15 -8.09 -5.17
C GLN A 121 -38.33 -8.04 -6.17
N GLN A 122 -38.81 -6.85 -6.50
CA GLN A 122 -39.88 -6.63 -7.48
C GLN A 122 -39.53 -7.20 -8.85
N LEU A 123 -38.27 -7.09 -9.28
CA LEU A 123 -37.75 -7.64 -10.53
C LEU A 123 -37.99 -9.15 -10.67
N LEU A 124 -37.94 -9.88 -9.56
CA LEU A 124 -38.21 -11.32 -9.54
C LEU A 124 -39.71 -11.59 -9.49
N HIS A 125 -40.46 -10.82 -8.70
CA HIS A 125 -41.89 -11.00 -8.51
C HIS A 125 -42.71 -10.73 -9.78
N ASP A 126 -42.30 -9.77 -10.61
CA ASP A 126 -42.99 -9.42 -11.85
C ASP A 126 -42.45 -10.17 -13.09
N GLY A 127 -41.44 -11.03 -12.90
CA GLY A 127 -40.83 -11.86 -13.95
C GLY A 127 -39.92 -11.09 -14.91
N THR A 128 -39.57 -9.82 -14.61
CA THR A 128 -38.67 -9.02 -15.45
C THR A 128 -37.24 -9.58 -15.42
N LEU A 129 -36.80 -10.07 -14.26
CA LEU A 129 -35.50 -10.71 -14.09
C LEU A 129 -35.71 -12.19 -13.71
N PRO A 130 -35.13 -13.14 -14.47
CA PRO A 130 -35.17 -14.55 -14.11
C PRO A 130 -34.47 -14.81 -12.76
N ALA A 131 -35.02 -15.73 -11.97
CA ALA A 131 -34.52 -16.05 -10.63
C ALA A 131 -33.06 -16.54 -10.64
N GLU A 132 -32.65 -17.21 -11.71
CA GLU A 132 -31.30 -17.71 -11.95
C GLU A 132 -30.27 -16.57 -12.01
N VAL A 133 -30.64 -15.40 -12.55
CA VAL A 133 -29.73 -14.24 -12.66
C VAL A 133 -29.31 -13.73 -11.29
N LEU A 134 -30.20 -13.83 -10.28
CA LEU A 134 -29.88 -13.43 -8.91
C LEU A 134 -29.33 -14.58 -8.07
N PHE A 135 -30.04 -15.70 -7.98
CA PHE A 135 -29.72 -16.74 -6.99
C PHE A 135 -28.56 -17.65 -7.40
N ALA A 136 -28.23 -17.75 -8.69
CA ALA A 136 -27.02 -18.45 -9.13
C ALA A 136 -25.78 -17.53 -9.11
N ASN A 137 -25.97 -16.22 -8.92
CA ASN A 137 -24.87 -15.26 -8.91
C ASN A 137 -24.10 -15.33 -7.57
N PRO A 138 -22.83 -15.76 -7.55
CA PRO A 138 -22.02 -15.82 -6.33
C PRO A 138 -21.79 -14.45 -5.66
N ARG A 139 -21.99 -13.34 -6.39
CA ARG A 139 -21.90 -11.97 -5.87
C ARG A 139 -23.19 -11.53 -5.14
N PHE A 140 -24.28 -12.30 -5.25
CA PHE A 140 -25.46 -12.11 -4.41
C PHE A 140 -25.24 -12.73 -3.03
N VAL A 141 -24.93 -11.89 -2.04
CA VAL A 141 -24.74 -12.32 -0.66
C VAL A 141 -26.00 -12.04 0.15
N ARG A 142 -26.68 -13.11 0.58
CA ARG A 142 -27.94 -13.01 1.35
C ARG A 142 -27.82 -12.20 2.64
N ALA A 143 -26.64 -12.20 3.27
CA ALA A 143 -26.37 -11.41 4.47
C ALA A 143 -26.52 -9.90 4.23
N PHE A 144 -26.38 -9.41 3.00
CA PHE A 144 -26.50 -7.98 2.69
C PHE A 144 -27.94 -7.46 2.60
N LYS A 145 -28.93 -8.35 2.76
CA LYS A 145 -30.33 -7.96 2.84
C LYS A 145 -30.55 -6.94 3.97
N GLY A 146 -31.23 -5.84 3.65
CA GLY A 146 -31.58 -4.78 4.60
C GLY A 146 -30.44 -3.82 4.97
N LEU A 147 -29.30 -3.86 4.28
CA LEU A 147 -28.23 -2.86 4.43
C LEU A 147 -28.53 -1.55 3.69
N HIS A 148 -29.28 -1.61 2.60
CA HIS A 148 -29.61 -0.46 1.76
C HIS A 148 -30.75 0.36 2.39
N GLN A 149 -30.46 1.62 2.75
CA GLN A 149 -31.41 2.54 3.37
C GLN A 149 -31.90 3.58 2.35
N GLU A 150 -33.18 3.97 2.39
CA GLU A 150 -33.76 4.86 1.36
C GLU A 150 -33.06 6.22 1.24
N ARG A 151 -32.64 6.80 2.39
CA ARG A 151 -32.02 8.14 2.45
C ARG A 151 -30.51 8.15 2.20
N VAL A 152 -29.90 6.99 1.97
CA VAL A 152 -28.45 6.84 1.78
C VAL A 152 -28.21 6.28 0.37
N PRO A 153 -27.38 6.92 -0.47
CA PRO A 153 -27.03 6.35 -1.75
C PRO A 153 -26.31 5.01 -1.55
N SER A 154 -26.79 3.98 -2.23
CA SER A 154 -26.17 2.65 -2.21
C SER A 154 -24.85 2.67 -2.99
N ILE A 155 -24.85 3.31 -4.16
CA ILE A 155 -23.68 3.51 -4.99
C ILE A 155 -23.24 4.97 -4.83
N THR A 156 -22.17 5.20 -4.06
CA THR A 156 -21.58 6.53 -3.91
C THR A 156 -20.53 6.80 -4.99
N MET A 157 -19.74 5.77 -5.33
CA MET A 157 -18.73 5.78 -6.39
C MET A 157 -19.10 4.76 -7.44
N TYR A 158 -19.03 5.13 -8.71
CA TYR A 158 -19.29 4.23 -9.83
C TYR A 158 -18.21 4.41 -10.88
N ALA A 159 -17.88 3.34 -11.61
CA ALA A 159 -17.07 3.49 -12.81
C ALA A 159 -17.62 2.64 -13.95
N ALA A 160 -17.46 3.16 -15.16
CA ALA A 160 -17.81 2.48 -16.40
C ALA A 160 -16.56 2.31 -17.25
N GLU A 161 -16.34 1.10 -17.76
CA GLU A 161 -15.40 0.87 -18.84
C GLU A 161 -16.08 1.23 -20.15
N ILE A 162 -15.54 2.21 -20.87
CA ILE A 162 -16.10 2.72 -22.11
C ILE A 162 -15.11 2.61 -23.26
N ALA A 163 -15.65 2.41 -24.45
CA ALA A 163 -14.91 2.45 -25.69
C ALA A 163 -15.79 3.09 -26.78
N ARG A 164 -15.15 3.61 -27.83
CA ARG A 164 -15.85 3.99 -29.06
C ARG A 164 -15.94 2.82 -30.02
N ARG A 165 -17.13 2.66 -30.59
CA ARG A 165 -17.39 1.75 -31.72
C ARG A 165 -16.77 2.33 -33.00
N PRO A 166 -16.62 1.53 -34.08
CA PRO A 166 -16.14 2.03 -35.37
C PRO A 166 -16.97 3.20 -35.95
N ASP A 167 -18.25 3.29 -35.60
CA ASP A 167 -19.14 4.40 -35.98
C ASP A 167 -18.94 5.69 -35.14
N GLY A 168 -18.06 5.64 -34.14
CA GLY A 168 -17.73 6.74 -33.24
C GLY A 168 -18.68 6.91 -32.05
N LEU A 169 -19.69 6.06 -31.89
CA LEU A 169 -20.60 6.07 -30.74
C LEU A 169 -19.96 5.40 -29.52
N TRP A 170 -20.31 5.91 -28.35
CA TRP A 170 -19.89 5.33 -27.07
C TRP A 170 -20.66 4.06 -26.74
N GLN A 171 -19.97 3.08 -26.16
CA GLN A 171 -20.56 1.90 -25.56
C GLN A 171 -19.90 1.55 -24.23
N VAL A 172 -20.67 0.96 -23.31
CA VAL A 172 -20.17 0.47 -22.01
C VAL A 172 -19.79 -0.99 -22.12
N MET A 173 -18.54 -1.30 -21.76
CA MET A 173 -17.96 -2.64 -21.77
C MET A 173 -18.07 -3.36 -20.42
N ALA A 174 -18.05 -2.63 -19.31
CA ALA A 174 -18.20 -3.17 -17.96
C ALA A 174 -18.61 -2.07 -16.97
N ASP A 175 -19.30 -2.48 -15.91
CA ASP A 175 -19.70 -1.65 -14.78
C ASP A 175 -18.88 -2.02 -13.54
N ARG A 176 -18.53 -1.03 -12.71
CA ARG A 176 -17.79 -1.21 -11.46
C ARG A 176 -18.48 -0.43 -10.34
N ALA A 177 -18.83 -1.11 -9.26
CA ALA A 177 -19.51 -0.51 -8.10
C ALA A 177 -19.20 -1.17 -6.76
N GLU A 178 -18.39 -2.22 -6.66
CA GLU A 178 -17.93 -2.73 -5.36
C GLU A 178 -16.90 -1.75 -4.77
N SER A 179 -15.74 -1.64 -5.44
CA SER A 179 -14.66 -0.73 -5.11
C SER A 179 -13.98 -0.27 -6.41
N PRO A 180 -14.56 0.73 -7.11
CA PRO A 180 -13.98 1.20 -8.36
C PRO A 180 -12.58 1.75 -8.14
N ALA A 181 -11.59 1.16 -8.82
CA ALA A 181 -10.19 1.57 -8.73
C ALA A 181 -9.68 2.20 -10.03
N GLY A 182 -8.64 3.02 -9.93
CA GLY A 182 -7.96 3.71 -11.04
C GLY A 182 -7.99 5.25 -10.96
N MET A 183 -8.72 5.83 -10.00
CA MET A 183 -8.84 7.29 -9.86
C MET A 183 -7.53 7.95 -9.42
N ALA A 184 -6.76 7.30 -8.54
CA ALA A 184 -5.46 7.83 -8.14
C ALA A 184 -4.48 7.83 -9.32
N PHE A 185 -4.50 6.78 -10.13
CA PHE A 185 -3.66 6.69 -11.33
C PHE A 185 -3.99 7.79 -12.34
N ALA A 186 -5.29 8.06 -12.58
CA ALA A 186 -5.70 9.16 -13.46
C ALA A 186 -5.22 10.53 -12.94
N LEU A 187 -5.34 10.75 -11.62
CA LEU A 187 -4.87 11.99 -10.98
C LEU A 187 -3.34 12.12 -11.00
N GLU A 188 -2.63 11.03 -10.74
CA GLU A 188 -1.16 11.00 -10.75
C GLU A 188 -0.61 11.21 -12.16
N ASN A 189 -1.21 10.58 -13.17
CA ASN A 189 -0.91 10.85 -14.58
C ASN A 189 -1.03 12.35 -14.87
N ARG A 190 -2.13 12.99 -14.46
CA ARG A 190 -2.33 14.43 -14.66
C ARG A 190 -1.26 15.27 -14.00
N ILE A 191 -0.86 14.95 -12.77
CA ILE A 191 0.15 15.69 -12.02
C ILE A 191 1.53 15.55 -12.64
N VAL A 192 1.91 14.33 -13.03
CA VAL A 192 3.21 14.07 -13.69
C VAL A 192 3.25 14.74 -15.06
N VAL A 193 2.23 14.53 -15.91
CA VAL A 193 2.14 15.18 -17.24
C VAL A 193 2.21 16.70 -17.10
N ALA A 194 1.47 17.31 -16.18
CA ALA A 194 1.50 18.77 -16.01
C ALA A 194 2.90 19.33 -15.66
N ARG A 195 3.78 18.53 -15.07
CA ARG A 195 5.16 18.93 -14.71
C ARG A 195 6.18 18.64 -15.79
N THR A 196 5.97 17.59 -16.58
CA THR A 196 6.98 17.07 -17.52
C THR A 196 6.64 17.34 -18.98
N ILE A 197 5.38 17.61 -19.32
CA ILE A 197 4.97 17.83 -20.71
C ILE A 197 5.72 19.02 -21.33
N PRO A 198 6.12 18.93 -22.62
CA PRO A 198 6.67 20.07 -23.35
C PRO A 198 5.76 21.31 -23.27
N PRO A 199 6.31 22.52 -23.07
CA PRO A 199 5.53 23.75 -22.99
C PRO A 199 4.60 23.98 -24.18
N GLU A 200 5.01 23.55 -25.37
CA GLU A 200 4.25 23.67 -26.63
C GLU A 200 2.96 22.83 -26.64
N LEU A 201 2.85 21.84 -25.75
CA LEU A 201 1.67 20.99 -25.57
C LEU A 201 0.83 21.36 -24.34
N GLN A 202 1.14 22.46 -23.65
CA GLN A 202 0.33 22.93 -22.52
C GLN A 202 -0.91 23.66 -23.02
N TYR A 203 -2.09 23.09 -22.78
CA TYR A 203 -3.37 23.63 -23.18
C TYR A 203 -4.34 23.77 -22.00
N GLU A 204 -5.29 24.69 -22.11
CA GLU A 204 -6.33 24.87 -21.09
C GLU A 204 -7.32 23.69 -21.11
N MET A 205 -7.22 22.85 -20.07
CA MET A 205 -8.06 21.68 -19.87
C MET A 205 -8.78 21.75 -18.54
N GLN A 206 -9.90 21.05 -18.43
CA GLN A 206 -10.63 20.96 -17.17
C GLN A 206 -9.76 20.31 -16.08
N ARG A 207 -9.81 20.88 -14.88
CA ARG A 207 -9.10 20.36 -13.70
C ARG A 207 -9.86 19.17 -13.13
N LEU A 208 -9.12 18.19 -12.60
CA LEU A 208 -9.70 17.04 -11.89
C LEU A 208 -10.12 17.37 -10.45
N ALA A 209 -9.52 18.39 -9.84
CA ALA A 209 -9.76 18.75 -8.44
C ALA A 209 -11.25 18.95 -8.05
N PRO A 210 -12.11 19.59 -8.87
CA PRO A 210 -13.54 19.72 -8.58
C PRO A 210 -14.26 18.38 -8.36
N PHE A 211 -13.89 17.33 -9.11
CA PHE A 211 -14.46 16.00 -8.92
C PHE A 211 -14.14 15.43 -7.53
N PHE A 212 -12.91 15.63 -7.05
CA PHE A 212 -12.52 15.16 -5.72
C PHE A 212 -13.10 16.02 -4.59
N VAL A 213 -13.33 17.32 -4.82
CA VAL A 213 -14.09 18.18 -3.90
C VAL A 213 -15.51 17.64 -3.77
N GLN A 214 -16.16 17.37 -4.90
CA GLN A 214 -17.49 16.78 -4.92
C GLN A 214 -17.52 15.43 -4.20
N MET A 215 -16.50 14.58 -4.43
CA MET A 215 -16.36 13.30 -3.72
C MET A 215 -16.27 13.48 -2.20
N GLN A 216 -15.52 14.45 -1.69
CA GLN A 216 -15.51 14.77 -0.26
C GLN A 216 -16.89 15.21 0.24
N GLN A 217 -17.61 16.02 -0.54
CA GLN A 217 -18.96 16.45 -0.18
C GLN A 217 -19.93 15.27 -0.13
N SER A 218 -19.86 14.34 -1.07
CA SER A 218 -20.67 13.12 -1.09
C SER A 218 -20.43 12.26 0.14
N PHE A 219 -19.17 12.03 0.52
CA PHE A 219 -18.86 11.28 1.74
C PHE A 219 -19.29 12.00 3.02
N ARG A 220 -19.19 13.33 3.07
CA ARG A 220 -19.69 14.12 4.21
C ARG A 220 -21.21 14.02 4.35
N ARG A 221 -21.96 13.97 3.25
CA ARG A 221 -23.42 13.76 3.26
C ARG A 221 -23.85 12.40 3.80
N LEU A 222 -22.97 11.39 3.79
CA LEU A 222 -23.22 10.08 4.38
C LEU A 222 -23.19 10.07 5.92
N GLY A 223 -22.77 11.17 6.54
CA GLY A 223 -22.73 11.32 7.99
C GLY A 223 -24.11 11.16 8.62
N LEU A 224 -24.20 10.38 9.70
CA LEU A 224 -25.47 10.03 10.35
C LEU A 224 -26.10 11.20 11.14
N LYS A 225 -25.29 12.19 11.53
CA LYS A 225 -25.72 13.35 12.30
C LYS A 225 -25.64 14.63 11.47
N HIS A 226 -26.77 15.31 11.34
CA HIS A 226 -26.85 16.58 10.62
C HIS A 226 -26.19 17.69 11.46
N GLY A 227 -25.27 18.44 10.86
CA GLY A 227 -24.61 19.60 11.49
C GLY A 227 -23.27 19.30 12.19
N GLU A 228 -22.84 18.04 12.28
CA GLU A 228 -21.49 17.66 12.72
C GLU A 228 -20.61 17.31 11.50
N HIS A 229 -19.29 17.49 11.60
CA HIS A 229 -18.35 16.98 10.60
C HIS A 229 -18.14 15.47 10.85
N PRO A 230 -18.65 14.58 9.99
CA PRO A 230 -18.52 13.14 10.23
C PRO A 230 -17.06 12.72 10.14
N ARG A 231 -16.66 11.78 10.99
CA ARG A 231 -15.35 11.15 10.91
C ARG A 231 -15.38 10.06 9.86
N VAL A 232 -14.71 10.33 8.74
CA VAL A 232 -14.60 9.46 7.59
C VAL A 232 -13.22 8.78 7.59
N VAL A 233 -13.19 7.46 7.36
CA VAL A 233 -11.97 6.67 7.20
C VAL A 233 -12.01 5.89 5.89
N LEU A 234 -10.84 5.56 5.34
CA LEU A 234 -10.68 4.73 4.15
C LEU A 234 -10.10 3.38 4.56
N LEU A 235 -10.90 2.32 4.45
CA LEU A 235 -10.57 0.94 4.82
C LEU A 235 -9.91 0.22 3.65
N SER A 236 -8.60 -0.01 3.76
CA SER A 236 -7.81 -0.79 2.81
C SER A 236 -7.80 -2.28 3.18
N ALA A 237 -7.57 -3.13 2.18
CA ALA A 237 -7.28 -4.54 2.38
C ALA A 237 -5.80 -4.80 2.79
N GLY A 238 -5.02 -3.72 2.95
CA GLY A 238 -3.65 -3.72 3.46
C GLY A 238 -2.57 -3.78 2.38
N SER A 239 -1.31 -3.74 2.80
CA SER A 239 -0.14 -3.60 1.89
C SER A 239 0.03 -4.69 0.83
N LYS A 240 -0.52 -5.88 1.08
CA LYS A 240 -0.53 -7.00 0.14
C LYS A 240 -1.65 -6.91 -0.90
N ALA A 241 -2.56 -5.94 -0.78
CA ALA A 241 -3.64 -5.75 -1.73
C ALA A 241 -3.13 -5.22 -3.08
N ARG A 242 -3.83 -5.60 -4.16
CA ARG A 242 -3.46 -5.23 -5.54
C ARG A 242 -3.38 -3.71 -5.78
N PHE A 243 -4.21 -2.93 -5.07
CA PHE A 243 -4.36 -1.49 -5.29
C PHE A 243 -3.95 -0.63 -4.08
N PHE A 244 -3.07 -1.15 -3.21
CA PHE A 244 -2.66 -0.45 -1.98
C PHE A 244 -2.05 0.94 -2.21
N PHE A 245 -1.30 1.11 -3.32
CA PHE A 245 -0.79 2.42 -3.73
C PHE A 245 -1.93 3.45 -3.87
N GLU A 246 -3.00 3.09 -4.57
CA GLU A 246 -4.15 3.98 -4.78
C GLU A 246 -4.86 4.30 -3.47
N ASP A 247 -5.04 3.31 -2.59
CA ASP A 247 -5.68 3.52 -1.29
C ASP A 247 -4.91 4.57 -0.47
N THR A 248 -3.59 4.44 -0.40
CA THR A 248 -2.70 5.38 0.29
C THR A 248 -2.74 6.75 -0.37
N TYR A 249 -2.70 6.79 -1.70
CA TYR A 249 -2.70 8.02 -2.46
C TYR A 249 -4.01 8.81 -2.28
N LEU A 250 -5.15 8.15 -2.43
CA LEU A 250 -6.48 8.77 -2.26
C LEU A 250 -6.70 9.22 -0.82
N ALA A 251 -6.34 8.40 0.18
CA ALA A 251 -6.45 8.78 1.58
C ALA A 251 -5.69 10.09 1.86
N ARG A 252 -4.44 10.19 1.37
CA ARG A 252 -3.63 11.42 1.49
C ARG A 252 -4.24 12.59 0.74
N TYR A 253 -4.64 12.39 -0.51
CA TYR A 253 -5.16 13.46 -1.36
C TYR A 253 -6.50 14.03 -0.84
N LEU A 254 -7.38 13.15 -0.34
CA LEU A 254 -8.68 13.51 0.23
C LEU A 254 -8.60 13.91 1.71
N GLY A 255 -7.45 13.73 2.38
CA GLY A 255 -7.27 14.04 3.80
C GLY A 255 -8.04 13.13 4.76
N TYR A 256 -8.26 11.86 4.38
CA TYR A 256 -8.88 10.85 5.24
C TYR A 256 -7.84 9.94 5.88
N THR A 257 -8.16 9.40 7.06
CA THR A 257 -7.30 8.41 7.72
C THR A 257 -7.41 7.07 6.99
N LEU A 258 -6.29 6.58 6.47
CA LEU A 258 -6.14 5.21 5.96
C LEU A 258 -6.14 4.24 7.14
N VAL A 259 -6.99 3.22 7.08
CA VAL A 259 -7.14 2.19 8.14
C VAL A 259 -7.18 0.80 7.51
N GLU A 260 -6.74 -0.21 8.26
CA GLU A 260 -6.96 -1.62 7.96
C GLU A 260 -7.99 -2.22 8.94
N GLY A 261 -8.46 -3.44 8.69
CA GLY A 261 -9.46 -4.08 9.56
C GLY A 261 -9.04 -4.14 11.04
N GLY A 262 -7.74 -4.36 11.29
CA GLY A 262 -7.15 -4.39 12.63
C GLY A 262 -7.13 -3.04 13.35
N ASP A 263 -7.23 -1.91 12.63
CA ASP A 263 -7.26 -0.56 13.21
C ASP A 263 -8.63 -0.22 13.80
N LEU A 264 -9.68 -0.90 13.34
CA LEU A 264 -11.05 -0.66 13.76
C LEU A 264 -11.50 -1.71 14.77
N ALA A 265 -12.45 -1.33 15.62
CA ALA A 265 -13.12 -2.22 16.55
C ALA A 265 -14.60 -1.85 16.65
N VAL A 266 -15.46 -2.87 16.71
CA VAL A 266 -16.87 -2.69 17.04
C VAL A 266 -17.08 -2.91 18.53
N ARG A 267 -17.70 -1.94 19.21
CA ARG A 267 -18.12 -2.03 20.61
C ARG A 267 -19.49 -1.37 20.75
N ASP A 268 -20.41 -1.98 21.50
CA ASP A 268 -21.76 -1.45 21.72
C ASP A 268 -22.45 -1.02 20.40
N ASP A 269 -22.38 -1.89 19.39
CA ASP A 269 -22.88 -1.69 18.02
C ASP A 269 -22.32 -0.48 17.26
N ARG A 270 -21.19 0.11 17.71
CA ARG A 270 -20.54 1.27 17.08
C ARG A 270 -19.12 0.95 16.64
N VAL A 271 -18.69 1.57 15.54
CA VAL A 271 -17.33 1.42 15.00
C VAL A 271 -16.41 2.48 15.61
N TYR A 272 -15.24 2.05 16.06
CA TYR A 272 -14.21 2.91 16.62
C TYR A 272 -12.87 2.67 15.94
N LEU A 273 -12.11 3.74 15.74
CA LEU A 273 -10.68 3.72 15.44
C LEU A 273 -9.89 3.57 16.74
N LYS A 274 -8.95 2.60 16.75
CA LYS A 274 -7.96 2.44 17.81
C LYS A 274 -6.88 3.51 17.66
N THR A 275 -6.82 4.42 18.62
CA THR A 275 -5.78 5.47 18.67
C THR A 275 -4.97 5.32 19.94
N LEU A 276 -3.77 5.90 19.96
CA LEU A 276 -2.92 5.95 21.16
C LEU A 276 -3.63 6.54 22.39
N ALA A 277 -4.58 7.46 22.19
CA ALA A 277 -5.36 8.11 23.25
C ALA A 277 -6.66 7.36 23.63
N GLY A 278 -6.96 6.22 22.98
CA GLY A 278 -8.15 5.42 23.20
C GLY A 278 -8.99 5.22 21.93
N LEU A 279 -10.27 4.90 22.12
CA LEU A 279 -11.20 4.61 21.02
C LEU A 279 -11.89 5.88 20.53
N SER A 280 -11.86 6.10 19.22
CA SER A 280 -12.43 7.27 18.57
C SER A 280 -13.56 6.85 17.61
N PRO A 281 -14.81 7.30 17.79
CA PRO A 281 -15.95 6.82 16.99
C PRO A 281 -15.82 7.19 15.51
N ILE A 282 -16.25 6.31 14.62
CA ILE A 282 -16.26 6.49 13.16
C ILE A 282 -17.69 6.54 12.65
N ASP A 283 -17.99 7.50 11.77
CA ASP A 283 -19.33 7.68 11.20
C ASP A 283 -19.44 7.05 9.80
N VAL A 284 -18.39 7.16 8.99
CA VAL A 284 -18.37 6.69 7.59
C VAL A 284 -17.10 5.90 7.29
N VAL A 285 -17.26 4.75 6.66
CA VAL A 285 -16.16 3.87 6.20
C VAL A 285 -16.22 3.74 4.68
N ILE A 286 -15.17 4.22 3.99
CA ILE A 286 -15.00 4.03 2.55
C ILE A 286 -14.21 2.73 2.35
N THR A 287 -14.82 1.71 1.74
CA THR A 287 -14.19 0.39 1.59
C THR A 287 -13.44 0.28 0.28
N ARG A 288 -12.22 -0.24 0.31
CA ARG A 288 -11.42 -0.47 -0.90
C ARG A 288 -11.21 -1.94 -1.27
N GLY A 289 -11.50 -2.86 -0.35
CA GLY A 289 -11.47 -4.30 -0.59
C GLY A 289 -12.82 -4.90 -0.98
N SER A 290 -12.88 -6.24 -1.07
CA SER A 290 -14.11 -6.94 -1.43
C SER A 290 -15.14 -6.91 -0.30
N ASP A 291 -16.42 -6.71 -0.63
CA ASP A 291 -17.50 -6.71 0.35
C ASP A 291 -17.61 -8.05 1.10
N ARG A 292 -17.23 -9.17 0.47
CA ARG A 292 -17.21 -10.52 1.07
C ARG A 292 -16.21 -10.66 2.22
N GLY A 293 -15.21 -9.79 2.29
CA GLY A 293 -14.18 -9.79 3.33
C GLY A 293 -14.41 -8.75 4.42
N ILE A 294 -15.52 -7.98 4.38
CA ILE A 294 -15.72 -6.82 5.24
C ILE A 294 -16.10 -7.17 6.68
N ASP A 295 -16.72 -8.33 6.92
CA ASP A 295 -17.11 -8.78 8.26
C ASP A 295 -16.90 -10.30 8.42
N PRO A 296 -15.82 -10.72 9.10
CA PRO A 296 -15.53 -12.13 9.29
C PRO A 296 -16.59 -12.88 10.12
N LEU A 297 -17.39 -12.19 10.94
CA LEU A 297 -18.39 -12.85 11.79
C LEU A 297 -19.60 -13.31 10.97
N GLU A 298 -20.00 -12.52 9.98
CA GLU A 298 -21.18 -12.80 9.16
C GLU A 298 -20.85 -13.49 7.83
N LEU A 299 -19.64 -13.27 7.30
CA LEU A 299 -19.25 -13.72 5.95
C LEU A 299 -18.20 -14.85 5.96
N GLY A 300 -17.63 -15.15 7.12
CA GLY A 300 -16.58 -16.16 7.30
C GLY A 300 -15.15 -15.60 7.21
N GLY A 301 -14.16 -16.39 7.68
CA GLY A 301 -12.78 -15.93 7.90
C GLY A 301 -11.80 -16.07 6.74
N GLY A 302 -12.17 -16.70 5.62
CA GLY A 302 -11.21 -17.11 4.57
C GLY A 302 -10.54 -15.99 3.77
N ALA A 303 -11.09 -14.76 3.79
CA ALA A 303 -10.59 -13.59 3.05
C ALA A 303 -10.79 -12.27 3.84
N ALA A 304 -10.82 -12.35 5.17
CA ALA A 304 -11.20 -11.25 6.03
C ALA A 304 -10.13 -10.16 6.09
N HIS A 305 -10.44 -9.00 5.52
CA HIS A 305 -9.67 -7.76 5.68
C HIS A 305 -10.45 -6.69 6.43
N GLY A 306 -11.74 -6.92 6.69
CA GLY A 306 -12.61 -5.98 7.36
C GLY A 306 -12.66 -6.16 8.86
N VAL A 307 -13.79 -5.76 9.44
CA VAL A 307 -13.94 -5.48 10.86
C VAL A 307 -15.04 -6.36 11.44
N PRO A 308 -14.75 -7.24 12.42
CA PRO A 308 -15.76 -8.08 13.06
C PRO A 308 -16.97 -7.26 13.57
N GLY A 309 -18.17 -7.59 13.10
CA GLY A 309 -19.43 -6.98 13.55
C GLY A 309 -19.81 -5.66 12.88
N ILE A 310 -19.07 -5.21 11.87
CA ILE A 310 -19.34 -3.94 11.18
C ILE A 310 -20.66 -3.95 10.42
N LEU A 311 -21.09 -5.10 9.88
CA LEU A 311 -22.39 -5.21 9.21
C LEU A 311 -23.54 -5.09 10.21
N HIS A 312 -23.37 -5.63 11.42
CA HIS A 312 -24.34 -5.42 12.50
C HIS A 312 -24.45 -3.94 12.88
N ALA A 313 -23.30 -3.27 13.08
CA ALA A 313 -23.26 -1.83 13.38
C ALA A 313 -23.93 -0.98 12.27
N MET A 314 -23.72 -1.36 11.00
CA MET A 314 -24.37 -0.72 9.85
C MET A 314 -25.89 -0.91 9.88
N ARG A 315 -26.39 -2.13 10.13
CA ARG A 315 -27.84 -2.39 10.25
C ARG A 315 -28.49 -1.61 11.40
N ARG A 316 -27.76 -1.34 12.47
CA ARG A 316 -28.21 -0.48 13.57
C ARG A 316 -28.19 1.01 13.25
N GLY A 317 -27.68 1.40 12.07
CA GLY A 317 -27.55 2.80 11.67
C GLY A 317 -26.48 3.56 12.46
N ASN A 318 -25.47 2.86 12.98
CA ASN A 318 -24.38 3.45 13.76
C ASN A 318 -23.11 3.73 12.93
N VAL A 319 -23.04 3.23 11.68
CA VAL A 319 -21.99 3.52 10.71
C VAL A 319 -22.55 3.44 9.28
N THR A 320 -22.06 4.28 8.37
CA THR A 320 -22.34 4.17 6.93
C THR A 320 -21.14 3.62 6.18
N ILE A 321 -21.35 2.68 5.26
CA ILE A 321 -20.30 2.09 4.43
C ILE A 321 -20.47 2.54 2.98
N ALA A 322 -19.41 3.04 2.36
CA ALA A 322 -19.39 3.58 1.01
C ALA A 322 -18.41 2.79 0.11
N ASN A 323 -18.86 2.11 -0.96
CA ASN A 323 -20.25 1.86 -1.33
C ASN A 323 -20.95 0.89 -0.36
N THR A 324 -22.28 0.86 -0.38
CA THR A 324 -23.03 -0.10 0.46
C THR A 324 -22.71 -1.54 0.02
N PRO A 325 -22.36 -2.46 0.93
CA PRO A 325 -22.09 -3.86 0.60
C PRO A 325 -23.21 -4.49 -0.24
N GLY A 326 -22.86 -5.26 -1.27
CA GLY A 326 -23.82 -5.82 -2.24
C GLY A 326 -23.88 -5.08 -3.58
N CYS A 327 -23.30 -3.88 -3.69
CA CYS A 327 -23.16 -3.18 -4.97
C CYS A 327 -22.29 -3.93 -5.99
N GLY A 328 -21.42 -4.82 -5.53
CA GLY A 328 -20.64 -5.68 -6.42
C GLY A 328 -21.49 -6.58 -7.32
N LEU A 329 -22.78 -6.78 -7.02
CA LEU A 329 -23.70 -7.58 -7.83
C LEU A 329 -23.77 -7.10 -9.28
N ILE A 330 -23.81 -5.78 -9.51
CA ILE A 330 -23.98 -5.23 -10.87
C ILE A 330 -22.72 -5.29 -11.73
N GLU A 331 -21.58 -5.73 -11.18
CA GLU A 331 -20.37 -5.97 -11.98
C GLU A 331 -20.45 -7.27 -12.80
N SER A 332 -21.45 -8.11 -12.53
CA SER A 332 -21.72 -9.30 -13.33
C SER A 332 -22.28 -8.90 -14.70
N PRO A 333 -21.62 -9.30 -15.81
CA PRO A 333 -22.00 -8.83 -17.15
C PRO A 333 -23.38 -9.32 -17.61
N ILE A 334 -23.96 -10.33 -16.94
CA ILE A 334 -25.34 -10.77 -17.16
C ILE A 334 -26.36 -9.62 -17.17
N PHE A 335 -26.19 -8.61 -16.29
CA PHE A 335 -27.15 -7.51 -16.22
C PHE A 335 -27.23 -6.72 -17.53
N MET A 336 -26.15 -6.66 -18.32
CA MET A 336 -26.12 -5.94 -19.60
C MET A 336 -27.18 -6.42 -20.59
N ALA A 337 -27.51 -7.70 -20.59
CA ALA A 337 -28.55 -8.27 -21.45
C ALA A 337 -29.95 -7.69 -21.14
N PHE A 338 -30.17 -7.21 -19.90
CA PHE A 338 -31.47 -6.75 -19.42
C PHE A 338 -31.59 -5.22 -19.35
N LEU A 339 -30.47 -4.48 -19.29
CA LEU A 339 -30.49 -3.03 -19.04
C LEU A 339 -31.39 -2.21 -19.98
N PRO A 340 -31.43 -2.44 -21.30
CA PRO A 340 -32.33 -1.67 -22.17
C PRO A 340 -33.81 -1.84 -21.80
N HIS A 341 -34.22 -3.07 -21.44
CA HIS A 341 -35.59 -3.34 -21.01
C HIS A 341 -35.87 -2.76 -19.61
N LEU A 342 -34.92 -2.91 -18.69
CA LEU A 342 -35.02 -2.37 -17.33
C LEU A 342 -35.12 -0.84 -17.34
N CYS A 343 -34.34 -0.17 -18.19
CA CYS A 343 -34.38 1.29 -18.35
C CYS A 343 -35.77 1.76 -18.77
N ARG A 344 -36.35 1.16 -19.81
CA ARG A 344 -37.72 1.48 -20.27
C ARG A 344 -38.77 1.24 -19.19
N ARG A 345 -38.67 0.11 -18.48
CA ARG A 345 -39.67 -0.29 -17.49
C ARG A 345 -39.66 0.60 -16.24
N TYR A 346 -38.48 0.94 -15.73
CA TYR A 346 -38.34 1.59 -14.42
C TYR A 346 -38.03 3.09 -14.49
N LEU A 347 -37.25 3.52 -15.49
CA LEU A 347 -37.00 4.95 -15.71
C LEU A 347 -37.99 5.56 -16.72
N GLY A 348 -38.70 4.74 -17.50
CA GLY A 348 -39.58 5.25 -18.57
C GLY A 348 -38.82 5.83 -19.75
N GLU A 349 -37.52 5.56 -19.85
CA GLU A 349 -36.59 6.16 -20.80
C GLU A 349 -35.84 5.07 -21.57
N GLU A 350 -35.39 5.40 -22.79
CA GLU A 350 -34.41 4.59 -23.50
C GLU A 350 -33.02 4.74 -22.87
N LEU A 351 -32.24 3.66 -22.90
CA LEU A 351 -30.87 3.67 -22.39
C LEU A 351 -30.00 4.55 -23.30
N LEU A 352 -29.46 5.64 -22.75
CA LEU A 352 -28.74 6.66 -23.52
C LEU A 352 -27.39 6.18 -24.06
N ILE A 353 -26.68 5.35 -23.30
CA ILE A 353 -25.41 4.74 -23.73
C ILE A 353 -25.59 3.22 -23.71
N PRO A 354 -25.54 2.56 -24.87
CA PRO A 354 -25.72 1.12 -24.94
C PRO A 354 -24.54 0.38 -24.28
N SER A 355 -24.83 -0.79 -23.73
CA SER A 355 -23.79 -1.78 -23.44
C SER A 355 -23.30 -2.43 -24.74
N ILE A 356 -22.15 -3.10 -24.69
CA ILE A 356 -21.80 -4.07 -25.75
C ILE A 356 -22.97 -5.06 -25.90
N PRO A 357 -23.40 -5.38 -27.14
CA PRO A 357 -24.41 -6.40 -27.36
C PRO A 357 -24.05 -7.69 -26.61
N THR A 358 -24.99 -8.14 -25.78
CA THR A 358 -24.79 -9.23 -24.84
C THR A 358 -25.97 -10.20 -24.93
N TRP A 359 -25.67 -11.47 -25.14
CA TRP A 359 -26.62 -12.57 -25.21
C TRP A 359 -26.44 -13.48 -24.00
N TRP A 360 -27.51 -13.80 -23.30
CA TRP A 360 -27.50 -14.75 -22.19
C TRP A 360 -27.88 -16.15 -22.65
N CYS A 361 -26.98 -17.10 -22.43
CA CYS A 361 -27.20 -18.48 -22.86
C CYS A 361 -28.32 -19.18 -22.07
N GLY A 362 -28.77 -18.63 -20.93
CA GLY A 362 -29.93 -19.13 -20.19
C GLY A 362 -31.27 -18.96 -20.93
N ASP A 363 -31.34 -18.03 -21.88
CA ASP A 363 -32.47 -17.89 -22.81
C ASP A 363 -32.22 -18.81 -24.03
N PRO A 364 -33.11 -19.80 -24.30
CA PRO A 364 -32.93 -20.76 -25.39
C PRO A 364 -32.78 -20.14 -26.79
N ASP A 365 -33.44 -19.02 -27.06
CA ASP A 365 -33.37 -18.36 -28.37
C ASP A 365 -32.06 -17.59 -28.52
N GLN A 366 -31.60 -16.94 -27.45
CA GLN A 366 -30.28 -16.29 -27.43
C GLN A 366 -29.16 -17.33 -27.51
N PHE A 367 -29.29 -18.47 -26.82
CA PHE A 367 -28.29 -19.54 -26.91
C PHE A 367 -28.20 -20.13 -28.32
N ARG A 368 -29.32 -20.25 -29.05
CA ARG A 368 -29.31 -20.66 -30.47
C ARG A 368 -28.48 -19.70 -31.30
N TYR A 369 -28.67 -18.40 -31.12
CA TYR A 369 -27.88 -17.37 -31.80
C TYR A 369 -26.39 -17.49 -31.47
N VAL A 370 -26.03 -17.65 -30.19
CA VAL A 370 -24.64 -17.84 -29.76
C VAL A 370 -24.00 -19.06 -30.41
N ARG A 371 -24.73 -20.17 -30.53
CA ARG A 371 -24.25 -21.39 -31.17
C ARG A 371 -23.97 -21.19 -32.67
N GLU A 372 -24.85 -20.47 -33.36
CA GLU A 372 -24.74 -20.19 -34.81
C GLU A 372 -23.62 -19.18 -35.12
N HIS A 373 -23.39 -18.20 -34.25
CA HIS A 373 -22.45 -17.09 -34.45
C HIS A 373 -21.20 -17.18 -33.56
N LEU A 374 -20.90 -18.33 -32.98
CA LEU A 374 -19.84 -18.46 -31.97
C LEU A 374 -18.47 -17.91 -32.44
N ASP A 375 -18.13 -18.02 -33.71
CA ASP A 375 -16.83 -17.57 -34.24
C ASP A 375 -16.64 -16.06 -34.19
N GLU A 376 -17.73 -15.29 -34.10
CA GLU A 376 -17.74 -13.82 -34.07
C GLU A 376 -17.88 -13.25 -32.65
N LEU A 377 -18.02 -14.12 -31.64
CA LEU A 377 -18.40 -13.75 -30.28
C LEU A 377 -17.29 -14.04 -29.25
N VAL A 378 -17.36 -13.30 -28.14
CA VAL A 378 -16.56 -13.52 -26.93
C VAL A 378 -17.43 -14.16 -25.86
N LEU A 379 -17.12 -15.40 -25.49
CA LEU A 379 -17.79 -16.11 -24.42
C LEU A 379 -17.18 -15.75 -23.06
N LYS A 380 -18.05 -15.54 -22.07
CA LYS A 380 -17.66 -15.17 -20.69
C LYS A 380 -18.56 -15.85 -19.67
N PRO A 381 -18.07 -16.12 -18.45
CA PRO A 381 -18.94 -16.46 -17.33
C PRO A 381 -19.91 -15.31 -17.06
N ALA A 382 -21.19 -15.62 -16.86
CA ALA A 382 -22.27 -14.66 -16.66
C ALA A 382 -22.10 -13.82 -15.38
N PHE A 383 -21.46 -14.41 -14.36
CA PHE A 383 -21.38 -13.83 -13.02
C PHE A 383 -19.98 -13.35 -12.61
N ALA A 384 -18.94 -13.79 -13.30
CA ALA A 384 -17.58 -13.30 -13.06
C ALA A 384 -17.47 -11.85 -13.57
N PRO A 385 -16.78 -10.95 -12.85
CA PRO A 385 -16.53 -9.61 -13.36
C PRO A 385 -15.84 -9.67 -14.73
N SER A 386 -16.24 -8.78 -15.65
CA SER A 386 -15.64 -8.75 -16.98
C SER A 386 -14.12 -8.54 -16.90
N GLY A 387 -13.35 -9.25 -17.74
CA GLY A 387 -11.89 -9.19 -17.79
C GLY A 387 -11.12 -10.30 -17.07
N ASP A 388 -11.78 -11.25 -16.41
CA ASP A 388 -11.14 -12.41 -15.76
C ASP A 388 -10.96 -13.58 -16.75
N GLU A 389 -12.07 -14.17 -17.23
CA GLU A 389 -12.08 -15.28 -18.19
C GLU A 389 -12.86 -14.88 -19.45
N GLU A 390 -12.15 -14.74 -20.58
CA GLU A 390 -12.74 -14.40 -21.88
C GLU A 390 -12.24 -15.37 -22.95
N ILE A 391 -13.17 -16.03 -23.62
CA ILE A 391 -12.87 -17.01 -24.66
C ILE A 391 -13.32 -16.44 -26.01
N LEU A 392 -12.34 -16.17 -26.88
CA LEU A 392 -12.60 -15.82 -28.28
C LEU A 392 -13.07 -17.06 -29.04
N GLY A 393 -14.35 -17.10 -29.43
CA GLY A 393 -14.92 -18.26 -30.11
C GLY A 393 -14.20 -18.59 -31.42
N GLY A 394 -13.83 -17.58 -32.21
CA GLY A 394 -13.07 -17.75 -33.46
C GLY A 394 -11.62 -18.23 -33.28
N SER A 395 -11.08 -18.24 -32.05
CA SER A 395 -9.75 -18.80 -31.78
C SER A 395 -9.76 -20.30 -31.47
N LEU A 396 -10.95 -20.90 -31.29
CA LEU A 396 -11.13 -22.32 -31.02
C LEU A 396 -11.32 -23.12 -32.32
N SER A 397 -10.74 -24.32 -32.39
CA SER A 397 -10.92 -25.24 -33.52
C SER A 397 -11.51 -26.58 -33.09
N GLY A 398 -12.38 -27.14 -33.94
CA GLY A 398 -12.90 -28.51 -33.87
C GLY A 398 -13.37 -28.95 -32.48
N GLU A 399 -12.68 -29.95 -31.93
CA GLU A 399 -13.01 -30.61 -30.67
C GLU A 399 -13.12 -29.67 -29.47
N LYS A 400 -12.30 -28.60 -29.41
CA LYS A 400 -12.35 -27.61 -28.31
C LYS A 400 -13.64 -26.79 -28.33
N LYS A 401 -14.15 -26.48 -29.53
CA LYS A 401 -15.40 -25.75 -29.71
C LYS A 401 -16.59 -26.61 -29.29
N ASP A 402 -16.59 -27.89 -29.67
CA ASP A 402 -17.63 -28.85 -29.28
C ASP A 402 -17.62 -29.15 -27.78
N GLU A 403 -16.45 -29.26 -27.16
CA GLU A 403 -16.33 -29.40 -25.71
C GLU A 403 -16.88 -28.18 -24.97
N LEU A 404 -16.53 -26.96 -25.40
CA LEU A 404 -17.05 -25.73 -24.81
C LEU A 404 -18.57 -25.63 -24.94
N LEU A 405 -19.13 -25.94 -26.12
CA LEU A 405 -20.57 -25.95 -26.32
C LEU A 405 -21.26 -26.98 -25.41
N ARG A 406 -20.70 -28.19 -25.24
CA ARG A 406 -21.23 -29.18 -24.29
C ARG A 406 -21.21 -28.69 -22.84
N GLN A 407 -20.16 -27.97 -22.44
CA GLN A 407 -20.08 -27.36 -21.11
C GLN A 407 -21.16 -26.29 -20.91
N ILE A 408 -21.40 -25.45 -21.92
CA ILE A 408 -22.45 -24.44 -21.88
C ILE A 408 -23.83 -25.08 -21.85
N GLU A 409 -24.10 -26.09 -22.70
CA GLU A 409 -25.38 -26.82 -22.72
C GLU A 409 -25.73 -27.45 -21.35
N HIS A 410 -24.72 -27.86 -20.58
CA HIS A 410 -24.93 -28.42 -19.24
C HIS A 410 -25.35 -27.38 -18.19
N ARG A 411 -24.89 -26.13 -18.31
CA ARG A 411 -25.25 -25.01 -17.41
C ARG A 411 -25.38 -23.69 -18.18
N PRO A 412 -26.41 -23.54 -19.03
CA PRO A 412 -26.51 -22.41 -19.95
C PRO A 412 -26.59 -21.07 -19.24
N TYR A 413 -27.27 -21.02 -18.09
CA TYR A 413 -27.41 -19.81 -17.27
C TYR A 413 -26.08 -19.21 -16.78
N ASN A 414 -25.00 -19.99 -16.73
CA ASN A 414 -23.67 -19.55 -16.27
C ASN A 414 -22.87 -18.81 -17.34
N TYR A 415 -23.36 -18.69 -18.57
CA TYR A 415 -22.60 -18.13 -19.69
C TYR A 415 -23.36 -16.99 -20.37
N ILE A 416 -22.58 -16.03 -20.84
CA ILE A 416 -23.00 -15.01 -21.79
C ILE A 416 -22.06 -15.01 -23.00
N ALA A 417 -22.53 -14.47 -24.10
CA ALA A 417 -21.70 -14.09 -25.23
C ALA A 417 -21.81 -12.58 -25.48
N GLN A 418 -20.71 -11.96 -25.90
CA GLN A 418 -20.67 -10.54 -26.25
C GLN A 418 -20.05 -10.34 -27.63
N GLU A 419 -20.41 -9.26 -28.30
CA GLU A 419 -19.75 -8.84 -29.54
C GLU A 419 -18.27 -8.48 -29.24
N LEU A 420 -17.39 -8.77 -30.21
CA LEU A 420 -15.99 -8.36 -30.13
C LEU A 420 -15.87 -6.83 -30.23
N VAL A 421 -15.24 -6.21 -29.24
CA VAL A 421 -15.06 -4.75 -29.22
C VAL A 421 -13.79 -4.33 -29.95
N HIS A 422 -13.97 -3.67 -31.08
CA HIS A 422 -12.90 -2.96 -31.79
C HIS A 422 -12.69 -1.57 -31.20
N ARG A 423 -11.69 -1.44 -30.32
CA ARG A 423 -11.37 -0.19 -29.61
C ARG A 423 -10.79 0.87 -30.55
N SER A 424 -11.10 2.14 -30.26
CA SER A 424 -10.61 3.28 -31.04
C SER A 424 -9.09 3.40 -31.03
N ALA A 425 -8.55 3.87 -32.15
CA ALA A 425 -7.14 4.13 -32.35
C ALA A 425 -6.74 5.48 -31.78
N VAL A 426 -5.52 5.56 -31.24
CA VAL A 426 -4.93 6.77 -30.67
C VAL A 426 -3.42 6.79 -30.95
N PRO A 427 -2.80 7.96 -31.18
CA PRO A 427 -1.34 8.07 -31.30
C PRO A 427 -0.65 7.77 -29.96
N VAL A 428 0.39 6.93 -30.00
CA VAL A 428 1.18 6.50 -28.83
C VAL A 428 2.65 6.71 -29.11
N PHE A 429 3.38 7.32 -28.18
CA PHE A 429 4.83 7.46 -28.30
C PHE A 429 5.54 6.25 -27.69
N ARG A 430 6.33 5.53 -28.50
CA ARG A 430 7.16 4.39 -28.09
C ARG A 430 8.51 4.44 -28.79
N GLU A 431 9.58 4.22 -28.03
CA GLU A 431 10.94 4.04 -28.57
C GLU A 431 11.38 5.11 -29.60
N GLY A 432 11.00 6.37 -29.37
CA GLY A 432 11.36 7.49 -30.25
C GLY A 432 10.43 7.69 -31.46
N ARG A 433 9.32 6.94 -31.57
CA ARG A 433 8.37 7.01 -32.68
C ARG A 433 6.93 7.16 -32.18
N VAL A 434 6.08 7.78 -33.00
CA VAL A 434 4.63 7.81 -32.78
C VAL A 434 4.00 6.67 -33.58
N GLU A 435 3.39 5.74 -32.88
CA GLU A 435 2.73 4.55 -33.43
C GLU A 435 1.22 4.59 -33.13
N THR A 436 0.47 3.68 -33.74
CA THR A 436 -0.94 3.48 -33.41
C THR A 436 -1.07 2.56 -32.22
N GLY A 437 -1.81 2.98 -31.19
CA GLY A 437 -2.33 2.09 -30.16
C GLY A 437 -3.85 2.18 -30.07
N HIS A 438 -4.43 1.35 -29.21
CA HIS A 438 -5.87 1.25 -29.01
C HIS A 438 -6.24 1.53 -27.57
N VAL A 439 -7.29 2.34 -27.38
CA VAL A 439 -7.63 2.89 -26.07
C VAL A 439 -8.86 2.24 -25.43
N ALA A 440 -8.76 1.97 -24.12
CA ALA A 440 -9.90 1.70 -23.24
C ALA A 440 -9.90 2.74 -22.11
N ILE A 441 -11.08 3.27 -21.78
CA ILE A 441 -11.23 4.33 -20.79
C ILE A 441 -12.09 3.81 -19.64
N ARG A 442 -11.60 3.97 -18.42
CA ARG A 442 -12.44 3.85 -17.23
C ARG A 442 -12.86 5.26 -16.81
N ALA A 443 -14.15 5.54 -16.99
CA ALA A 443 -14.81 6.76 -16.56
C ALA A 443 -15.27 6.61 -15.11
N PHE A 444 -15.01 7.62 -14.27
CA PHE A 444 -15.35 7.59 -12.85
C PHE A 444 -16.45 8.60 -12.54
N MET A 445 -17.42 8.15 -11.76
CA MET A 445 -18.55 8.96 -11.32
C MET A 445 -18.68 8.97 -9.81
N VAL A 446 -19.19 10.08 -9.29
CA VAL A 446 -19.51 10.22 -7.88
C VAL A 446 -20.94 10.74 -7.71
N SER A 447 -21.67 10.16 -6.76
CA SER A 447 -23.04 10.58 -6.46
C SER A 447 -23.08 12.06 -6.04
N ASN A 448 -24.10 12.78 -6.49
CA ASN A 448 -24.40 14.15 -6.17
C ASN A 448 -25.92 14.30 -6.03
N GLU A 449 -26.42 14.14 -4.81
CA GLU A 449 -27.87 14.15 -4.55
C GLU A 449 -28.60 13.14 -5.45
N ASP A 450 -29.39 13.62 -6.40
CA ASP A 450 -30.20 12.79 -7.32
C ASP A 450 -29.50 12.48 -8.65
N HIS A 451 -28.21 12.79 -8.83
CA HIS A 451 -27.44 12.49 -10.04
C HIS A 451 -26.02 12.02 -9.73
N PHE A 452 -25.26 11.68 -10.77
CA PHE A 452 -23.84 11.35 -10.67
C PHE A 452 -23.04 12.32 -11.55
N ASP A 453 -21.96 12.86 -10.97
CA ASP A 453 -21.01 13.74 -11.66
C ASP A 453 -19.89 12.90 -12.26
N LEU A 454 -19.58 13.16 -13.54
CA LEU A 454 -18.50 12.48 -14.25
C LEU A 454 -17.18 13.24 -14.05
N MET A 455 -16.11 12.52 -13.69
CA MET A 455 -14.76 13.11 -13.69
C MET A 455 -14.44 13.67 -15.09
N PRO A 456 -13.96 14.92 -15.22
CA PRO A 456 -13.49 15.47 -16.51
C PRO A 456 -12.09 14.93 -16.85
N GLY A 457 -12.03 13.60 -16.93
CA GLY A 457 -10.83 12.77 -16.89
C GLY A 457 -11.22 11.30 -16.76
N GLY A 458 -10.23 10.43 -16.71
CA GLY A 458 -10.45 9.00 -16.54
C GLY A 458 -9.15 8.24 -16.61
N LEU A 459 -9.18 6.96 -16.25
CA LEU A 459 -8.03 6.11 -16.43
C LEU A 459 -8.01 5.60 -17.87
N VAL A 460 -6.98 6.01 -18.62
CA VAL A 460 -6.73 5.54 -19.98
C VAL A 460 -5.74 4.39 -19.96
N ARG A 461 -6.06 3.30 -20.66
CA ARG A 461 -5.13 2.19 -20.91
C ARG A 461 -4.93 2.00 -22.40
N ILE A 462 -3.70 1.66 -22.77
CA ILE A 462 -3.27 1.47 -24.15
C ILE A 462 -2.93 -0.01 -24.38
N ALA A 463 -3.41 -0.55 -25.49
CA ALA A 463 -2.96 -1.81 -26.05
C ALA A 463 -2.38 -1.60 -27.47
N PRO A 464 -1.42 -2.44 -27.91
CA PRO A 464 -0.88 -2.35 -29.27
C PRO A 464 -1.87 -2.90 -30.32
N THR A 465 -2.79 -3.79 -29.92
CA THR A 465 -3.81 -4.40 -30.80
C THR A 465 -5.24 -4.16 -30.27
N THR A 466 -6.24 -4.48 -31.11
CA THR A 466 -7.66 -4.43 -30.74
C THR A 466 -8.16 -5.69 -30.01
N ASP A 467 -7.32 -6.72 -29.88
CA ASP A 467 -7.67 -7.98 -29.22
C ASP A 467 -8.28 -7.75 -27.83
N PRO A 468 -9.14 -8.63 -27.30
CA PRO A 468 -9.71 -8.45 -25.96
C PRO A 468 -8.61 -8.18 -24.93
N MET A 469 -8.65 -6.99 -24.36
CA MET A 469 -7.75 -6.61 -23.29
C MET A 469 -8.44 -6.98 -21.98
N GLN A 470 -7.73 -7.66 -21.09
CA GLN A 470 -8.22 -7.87 -19.73
C GLN A 470 -8.66 -6.50 -19.16
N LEU A 471 -9.86 -6.42 -18.59
CA LEU A 471 -10.38 -5.17 -18.05
C LEU A 471 -9.78 -4.80 -16.69
N SER A 472 -8.75 -5.52 -16.25
CA SER A 472 -7.90 -5.18 -15.10
C SER A 472 -7.17 -3.84 -15.32
N ILE A 473 -7.05 -3.02 -14.27
CA ILE A 473 -6.29 -1.75 -14.29
C ILE A 473 -4.83 -1.96 -14.71
N VAL A 474 -4.31 -3.16 -14.43
CA VAL A 474 -2.91 -3.57 -14.70
C VAL A 474 -2.73 -4.08 -16.14
N ALA A 475 -3.82 -4.28 -16.87
CA ALA A 475 -3.76 -4.76 -18.24
C ALA A 475 -3.47 -3.63 -19.22
N GLY A 476 -2.72 -3.97 -20.28
CA GLY A 476 -2.22 -3.04 -21.27
C GLY A 476 -0.72 -2.80 -21.15
N ASP A 477 -0.19 -2.05 -22.09
CA ASP A 477 1.25 -1.75 -22.20
C ASP A 477 1.63 -0.42 -21.55
N GLY A 478 0.65 0.43 -21.25
CA GLY A 478 0.84 1.74 -20.66
C GLY A 478 -0.47 2.52 -20.52
N SER A 479 -0.35 3.75 -20.02
CA SER A 479 -1.44 4.67 -19.74
C SER A 479 -1.19 6.04 -20.36
N LYS A 480 -2.24 6.84 -20.51
CA LYS A 480 -2.19 8.26 -20.93
C LYS A 480 -2.98 9.10 -19.94
N ASP A 481 -2.76 10.40 -19.98
CA ASP A 481 -3.69 11.36 -19.38
C ASP A 481 -4.88 11.61 -20.33
N LEU A 482 -6.08 11.78 -19.77
CA LEU A 482 -7.32 12.08 -20.51
C LEU A 482 -7.67 13.54 -20.27
N TRP A 483 -7.76 14.31 -21.35
CA TRP A 483 -8.03 15.73 -21.33
C TRP A 483 -9.43 16.03 -21.87
N VAL A 484 -10.21 16.76 -21.08
CA VAL A 484 -11.49 17.33 -21.51
C VAL A 484 -11.30 18.83 -21.68
N GLN A 485 -11.63 19.35 -22.87
CA GLN A 485 -11.53 20.77 -23.16
C GLN A 485 -12.41 21.59 -22.20
N ALA A 486 -11.94 22.78 -21.83
CA ALA A 486 -12.71 23.73 -21.04
C ALA A 486 -13.58 24.61 -21.97
N ASP A 487 -14.82 24.89 -21.57
CA ASP A 487 -15.72 25.83 -22.26
C ASP A 487 -15.38 27.31 -21.97
N GLY A 488 -14.38 27.58 -21.11
CA GLY A 488 -13.95 28.91 -20.69
C GLY A 488 -12.79 28.86 -19.67
N PRO A 489 -12.37 30.01 -19.11
CA PRO A 489 -11.23 30.07 -18.18
C PRO A 489 -11.48 29.19 -16.94
N VAL A 490 -10.52 28.30 -16.66
CA VAL A 490 -10.64 27.32 -15.57
C VAL A 490 -10.14 27.91 -14.27
N GLN A 491 -11.05 28.15 -13.32
CA GLN A 491 -10.67 28.65 -12.01
C GLN A 491 -9.82 27.62 -11.22
N PRO A 492 -8.83 28.08 -10.44
CA PRO A 492 -8.10 27.20 -9.54
C PRO A 492 -9.03 26.75 -8.41
N VAL A 493 -9.44 25.48 -8.45
CA VAL A 493 -10.15 24.85 -7.34
C VAL A 493 -9.14 24.10 -6.47
N SER A 494 -9.17 24.40 -5.18
CA SER A 494 -8.36 23.74 -4.17
C SER A 494 -9.24 22.85 -3.29
N LEU A 495 -8.69 21.71 -2.86
CA LEU A 495 -9.30 20.90 -1.79
C LEU A 495 -9.12 21.53 -0.41
N LEU A 496 -8.24 22.54 -0.30
CA LEU A 496 -8.03 23.27 0.93
C LEU A 496 -9.23 24.17 1.24
N SER A 497 -9.50 24.36 2.53
CA SER A 497 -10.53 25.31 2.98
C SER A 497 -10.18 26.73 2.50
N SER A 498 -11.20 27.58 2.34
CA SER A 498 -10.98 28.97 1.92
C SER A 498 -10.04 29.69 2.88
N GLU A 499 -9.22 30.60 2.33
CA GLU A 499 -8.27 31.41 3.12
C GLU A 499 -8.96 32.20 4.24
N ASP A 500 -10.23 32.56 4.04
CA ASP A 500 -11.05 33.30 5.01
C ASP A 500 -11.56 32.46 6.19
N THR A 501 -11.40 31.14 6.16
CA THR A 501 -11.87 30.26 7.24
C THR A 501 -10.76 30.07 8.28
N PRO A 502 -10.89 30.62 9.52
CA PRO A 502 -9.87 30.45 10.53
C PRO A 502 -9.75 28.97 10.94
N VAL A 503 -8.56 28.40 10.76
CA VAL A 503 -8.26 27.01 11.12
C VAL A 503 -7.95 26.94 12.63
N PRO A 504 -8.55 26.02 13.39
CA PRO A 504 -8.18 25.83 14.79
C PRO A 504 -6.73 25.34 14.89
N LEU A 505 -5.90 26.11 15.58
CA LEU A 505 -4.49 25.77 15.77
C LEU A 505 -4.37 24.54 16.69
N ARG A 506 -3.79 23.45 16.17
CA ARG A 506 -3.54 22.21 16.91
C ARG A 506 -2.06 21.86 16.79
N ARG A 507 -1.41 21.60 17.93
CA ARG A 507 0.01 21.16 17.98
C ARG A 507 0.17 19.65 18.09
N THR A 508 -0.91 18.94 18.35
CA THR A 508 -0.95 17.48 18.46
C THR A 508 -2.07 16.93 17.59
N SER A 509 -1.74 15.87 16.85
CA SER A 509 -2.74 15.02 16.21
C SER A 509 -3.46 14.24 17.32
N ALA A 510 -4.72 14.57 17.58
CA ALA A 510 -5.56 13.80 18.49
C ALA A 510 -5.91 12.40 17.94
N VAL A 511 -5.53 12.10 16.69
CA VAL A 511 -5.87 10.86 15.99
C VAL A 511 -4.58 10.24 15.47
N PHE A 512 -3.84 9.58 16.37
CA PHE A 512 -2.66 8.80 16.04
C PHE A 512 -3.02 7.31 16.14
N PRO A 513 -3.16 6.57 15.01
CA PRO A 513 -3.59 5.17 15.01
C PRO A 513 -2.64 4.25 15.76
N SER A 514 -3.18 3.24 16.44
CA SER A 514 -2.38 2.29 17.23
C SER A 514 -1.46 1.40 16.39
N ARG A 515 -1.87 0.98 15.18
CA ARG A 515 -1.00 0.21 14.28
C ARG A 515 0.20 1.03 13.80
N VAL A 516 -0.03 2.28 13.39
CA VAL A 516 1.05 3.22 13.03
C VAL A 516 2.05 3.38 14.19
N ALA A 517 1.54 3.46 15.43
CA ALA A 517 2.39 3.52 16.61
C ALA A 517 3.24 2.24 16.79
N ASP A 518 2.66 1.07 16.52
CA ASP A 518 3.34 -0.24 16.56
C ASP A 518 4.39 -0.34 15.45
N ASP A 519 4.03 -0.05 14.21
CA ASP A 519 4.92 -0.09 13.05
C ASP A 519 6.12 0.84 13.21
N LEU A 520 5.91 2.06 13.74
CA LEU A 520 7.01 2.99 14.03
C LEU A 520 7.89 2.53 15.19
N TYR A 521 7.31 1.92 16.23
CA TYR A 521 8.05 1.30 17.33
C TYR A 521 8.96 0.18 16.82
N TRP A 522 8.45 -0.71 15.97
CA TRP A 522 9.23 -1.77 15.33
C TRP A 522 10.25 -1.22 14.32
N LEU A 523 9.92 -0.16 13.58
CA LEU A 523 10.86 0.49 12.67
C LEU A 523 12.08 1.02 13.45
N GLY A 524 11.82 1.63 14.61
CA GLY A 524 12.85 2.06 15.53
C GLY A 524 13.75 0.91 16.00
N GLN A 525 13.16 -0.22 16.41
CA GLN A 525 13.93 -1.41 16.78
C GLN A 525 14.75 -1.94 15.60
N SER A 526 14.14 -2.16 14.43
CA SER A 526 14.84 -2.68 13.25
C SER A 526 16.02 -1.79 12.82
N LEU A 527 15.90 -0.47 12.97
CA LEU A 527 16.98 0.47 12.69
C LEU A 527 18.17 0.27 13.63
N ASP A 528 17.94 0.30 14.95
CA ASP A 528 19.03 0.15 15.93
C ASP A 528 19.58 -1.28 15.98
N ARG A 529 18.75 -2.28 15.66
CA ARG A 529 19.18 -3.67 15.48
C ARG A 529 20.13 -3.79 14.30
N THR A 530 19.79 -3.21 13.14
CA THR A 530 20.65 -3.28 11.95
C THR A 530 21.99 -2.58 12.23
N ASP A 531 21.99 -1.39 12.84
CA ASP A 531 23.24 -0.69 13.22
C ASP A 531 24.11 -1.54 14.17
N PHE A 532 23.50 -2.16 15.18
CA PHE A 532 24.21 -3.01 16.13
C PHE A 532 24.82 -4.25 15.46
N LEU A 533 24.03 -4.97 14.65
CA LEU A 533 24.50 -6.16 13.94
C LEU A 533 25.64 -5.81 12.97
N SER A 534 25.53 -4.72 12.21
CA SER A 534 26.61 -4.26 11.32
C SER A 534 27.91 -3.98 12.07
N ARG A 535 27.83 -3.38 13.27
CA ARG A 535 29.03 -3.10 14.11
C ARG A 535 29.63 -4.37 14.71
N LEU A 536 28.79 -5.31 15.13
CA LEU A 536 29.23 -6.62 15.62
C LEU A 536 29.92 -7.41 14.50
N ILE A 537 29.31 -7.48 13.31
CA ILE A 537 29.89 -8.13 12.13
C ILE A 537 31.22 -7.46 11.76
N ARG A 538 31.27 -6.12 11.66
CA ARG A 538 32.52 -5.40 11.39
C ARG A 538 33.62 -5.79 12.37
N SER A 539 33.31 -5.82 13.67
CA SER A 539 34.27 -6.18 14.72
C SER A 539 34.80 -7.61 14.58
N VAL A 540 33.99 -8.56 14.09
CA VAL A 540 34.40 -9.95 13.85
C VAL A 540 35.20 -10.08 12.55
N VAL A 541 34.71 -9.47 11.47
CA VAL A 541 35.36 -9.53 10.15
C VAL A 541 36.73 -8.83 10.17
N GLU A 542 36.89 -7.70 10.88
CA GLU A 542 38.19 -7.05 11.07
C GLU A 542 39.23 -7.98 11.71
N ARG A 543 38.77 -8.85 12.61
CA ARG A 543 39.61 -9.79 13.38
C ARG A 543 39.98 -11.03 12.60
N LEU A 544 39.00 -11.58 11.86
CA LEU A 544 39.21 -12.68 10.92
C LEU A 544 40.15 -12.28 9.78
N SER A 545 40.05 -11.04 9.29
CA SER A 545 40.94 -10.54 8.22
C SER A 545 42.39 -10.29 8.67
N GLY A 546 42.72 -10.47 9.95
CA GLY A 546 44.05 -10.20 10.51
C GLY A 546 45.01 -11.39 10.40
N GLU A 547 46.32 -11.12 10.30
CA GLU A 547 47.38 -12.13 10.12
C GLU A 547 47.47 -13.20 11.24
N THR A 548 46.80 -13.00 12.37
CA THR A 548 46.80 -13.91 13.54
C THR A 548 45.38 -14.19 14.07
N ALA A 549 44.40 -14.43 13.20
CA ALA A 549 43.00 -14.67 13.59
C ALA A 549 42.81 -15.79 14.64
N ALA A 550 43.58 -16.88 14.54
CA ALA A 550 43.51 -18.02 15.47
C ALA A 550 44.01 -17.73 16.90
N ASP A 551 44.84 -16.69 17.08
CA ASP A 551 45.44 -16.33 18.36
C ASP A 551 44.69 -15.21 19.10
N GLN A 552 43.53 -14.77 18.58
CA GLN A 552 42.76 -13.66 19.16
C GLN A 552 41.75 -14.14 20.22
N PRO A 553 41.98 -13.89 21.52
CA PRO A 553 41.14 -14.40 22.59
C PRO A 553 39.72 -13.81 22.62
N GLU A 554 39.49 -12.68 21.95
CA GLU A 554 38.18 -12.02 21.89
C GLU A 554 37.27 -12.50 20.75
N LEU A 555 37.79 -13.26 19.79
CA LEU A 555 37.02 -13.71 18.63
C LEU A 555 35.91 -14.74 19.01
N PRO A 556 36.19 -15.79 19.81
CA PRO A 556 35.15 -16.75 20.20
C PRO A 556 33.95 -16.13 20.96
N PRO A 557 34.16 -15.22 21.94
CA PRO A 557 33.05 -14.51 22.58
C PRO A 557 32.22 -13.62 21.64
N LEU A 558 32.85 -12.99 20.64
CA LEU A 558 32.13 -12.17 19.65
C LEU A 558 31.27 -13.03 18.72
N ILE A 559 31.76 -14.19 18.29
CA ILE A 559 30.98 -15.12 17.46
C ILE A 559 29.85 -15.75 18.28
N ARG A 560 30.06 -16.01 19.58
CA ARG A 560 28.95 -16.35 20.49
C ARG A 560 27.90 -15.25 20.54
N ALA A 561 28.31 -13.98 20.64
CA ALA A 561 27.37 -12.87 20.57
C ALA A 561 26.63 -12.81 19.22
N MET A 562 27.28 -13.17 18.11
CA MET A 562 26.61 -13.33 16.81
C MET A 562 25.55 -14.46 16.86
N ALA A 563 25.87 -15.59 17.47
CA ALA A 563 24.94 -16.72 17.62
C ALA A 563 23.75 -16.37 18.51
N ASP A 564 23.97 -15.68 19.64
CA ASP A 564 22.92 -15.24 20.56
C ASP A 564 21.95 -14.25 19.88
N GLN A 565 22.45 -13.45 18.94
CA GLN A 565 21.67 -12.53 18.11
C GLN A 565 20.97 -13.24 16.93
N GLY A 566 21.30 -14.50 16.67
CA GLY A 566 20.78 -15.31 15.57
C GLY A 566 21.37 -15.00 14.20
N LEU A 567 22.61 -14.50 14.14
CA LEU A 567 23.35 -14.27 12.89
C LEU A 567 24.03 -15.54 12.36
N VAL A 568 24.35 -16.48 13.25
CA VAL A 568 25.00 -17.76 12.92
C VAL A 568 24.37 -18.87 13.76
N GLU A 569 24.48 -20.12 13.30
CA GLU A 569 23.98 -21.27 14.05
C GLU A 569 24.65 -21.38 15.43
N ALA A 570 23.90 -21.86 16.43
CA ALA A 570 24.40 -22.04 17.79
C ALA A 570 25.57 -23.05 17.89
N SER A 571 25.72 -23.93 16.89
CA SER A 571 26.84 -24.85 16.74
C SER A 571 28.19 -24.12 16.68
N TYR A 572 28.25 -22.96 16.02
CA TYR A 572 29.44 -22.10 15.94
C TYR A 572 29.82 -21.46 17.28
N ALA A 573 28.95 -21.51 18.30
CA ALA A 573 29.27 -21.02 19.65
C ALA A 573 30.00 -22.05 20.54
N ILE A 574 30.17 -23.29 20.06
CA ILE A 574 30.75 -24.42 20.82
C ILE A 574 32.26 -24.51 20.60
N GLN A 575 33.01 -24.74 21.69
CA GLN A 575 34.47 -24.64 21.69
C GLN A 575 35.22 -25.62 20.75
N SER A 576 34.60 -26.76 20.43
CA SER A 576 35.18 -27.77 19.55
C SER A 576 35.09 -27.45 18.05
N PHE A 577 34.29 -26.44 17.65
CA PHE A 577 34.17 -26.02 16.25
C PHE A 577 35.15 -24.88 15.87
N TRP A 578 35.90 -24.32 16.83
CA TRP A 578 36.92 -23.29 16.55
C TRP A 578 38.17 -23.85 15.87
N GLU A 579 38.36 -25.17 15.84
CA GLU A 579 39.52 -25.79 15.19
C GLU A 579 39.40 -25.76 13.65
N SER A 580 38.24 -25.40 13.10
CA SER A 580 37.99 -25.24 11.66
C SER A 580 37.64 -23.78 11.28
N LEU A 581 38.44 -22.81 11.73
CA LEU A 581 38.26 -21.38 11.41
C LEU A 581 38.22 -21.10 9.89
N GLU A 582 38.95 -21.90 9.08
CA GLU A 582 38.92 -21.81 7.60
C GLU A 582 37.50 -22.04 7.03
N ASP A 583 36.69 -22.93 7.64
CA ASP A 583 35.30 -23.16 7.23
C ASP A 583 34.38 -21.97 7.59
N PHE A 584 34.71 -21.21 8.64
CA PHE A 584 33.88 -20.09 9.10
C PHE A 584 34.07 -18.84 8.23
N GLU A 585 35.30 -18.54 7.79
CA GLU A 585 35.59 -17.43 6.90
C GLU A 585 34.87 -17.58 5.54
N GLU A 586 34.81 -18.80 5.01
CA GLU A 586 34.06 -19.12 3.79
C GLU A 586 32.54 -19.16 3.99
N ALA A 587 32.07 -19.47 5.21
CA ALA A 587 30.64 -19.56 5.53
C ALA A 587 29.98 -18.21 5.82
N ILE A 588 30.69 -17.26 6.45
CA ILE A 588 30.12 -15.95 6.86
C ILE A 588 29.39 -15.22 5.71
N PRO A 589 30.00 -15.06 4.51
CA PRO A 589 29.32 -14.37 3.42
C PRO A 589 27.97 -14.99 3.06
N LYS A 590 27.88 -16.33 3.06
CA LYS A 590 26.65 -17.08 2.76
C LYS A 590 25.62 -16.96 3.89
N LEU A 591 26.06 -17.10 5.14
CA LEU A 591 25.18 -16.99 6.32
C LEU A 591 24.55 -15.61 6.45
N LEU A 592 25.32 -14.55 6.19
CA LEU A 592 24.82 -13.17 6.31
C LEU A 592 23.97 -12.73 5.11
N SER A 593 24.19 -13.32 3.93
CA SER A 593 23.42 -13.04 2.72
C SER A 593 22.11 -13.82 2.61
N ASP A 594 21.87 -14.83 3.46
CA ASP A 594 20.66 -15.66 3.39
C ASP A 594 19.40 -14.85 3.80
N PRO A 595 18.43 -14.64 2.89
CA PRO A 595 17.17 -13.98 3.23
C PRO A 595 16.20 -14.87 4.03
N ALA A 596 16.42 -16.19 4.09
CA ALA A 596 15.57 -17.11 4.84
C ALA A 596 15.84 -17.06 6.35
N GLU A 597 17.01 -16.57 6.76
CA GLU A 597 17.37 -16.43 8.16
C GLU A 597 16.60 -15.28 8.82
N VAL A 598 15.56 -15.64 9.60
CA VAL A 598 14.61 -14.71 10.22
C VAL A 598 15.30 -13.65 11.08
N ARG A 599 16.43 -13.98 11.70
CA ARG A 599 17.21 -13.08 12.57
C ARG A 599 18.47 -12.51 11.90
N GLY A 600 18.73 -12.85 10.65
CA GLY A 600 19.89 -12.38 9.89
C GLY A 600 19.84 -10.88 9.58
N ILE A 601 20.99 -10.32 9.21
CA ILE A 601 21.11 -8.91 8.81
C ILE A 601 20.26 -8.59 7.57
N SER A 602 20.17 -9.53 6.62
CA SER A 602 19.34 -9.39 5.41
C SER A 602 17.84 -9.29 5.73
N SER A 603 17.36 -10.07 6.71
CA SER A 603 16.00 -9.98 7.23
C SER A 603 15.76 -8.63 7.95
N ALA A 604 16.72 -8.18 8.77
CA ALA A 604 16.61 -6.90 9.47
C ALA A 604 16.54 -5.69 8.51
N VAL A 605 17.37 -5.67 7.46
CA VAL A 605 17.33 -4.64 6.40
C VAL A 605 16.01 -4.70 5.63
N SER A 606 15.53 -5.90 5.31
CA SER A 606 14.26 -6.09 4.62
C SER A 606 13.06 -5.61 5.46
N GLU A 607 13.09 -5.88 6.76
CA GLU A 607 12.04 -5.43 7.69
C GLU A 607 12.06 -3.91 7.88
N LEU A 608 13.25 -3.31 7.99
CA LEU A 608 13.44 -1.85 8.00
C LEU A 608 12.85 -1.21 6.74
N HIS A 609 13.13 -1.75 5.56
CA HIS A 609 12.57 -1.27 4.30
C HIS A 609 11.05 -1.45 4.23
N ARG A 610 10.54 -2.61 4.69
CA ARG A 610 9.11 -2.93 4.72
C ARG A 610 8.34 -1.94 5.61
N LEU A 611 8.76 -1.76 6.86
CA LEU A 611 8.08 -0.86 7.82
C LEU A 611 8.15 0.60 7.37
N ALA A 612 9.30 1.05 6.86
CA ALA A 612 9.42 2.40 6.30
C ALA A 612 8.53 2.60 5.06
N SER A 613 8.29 1.54 4.28
CA SER A 613 7.38 1.58 3.12
C SER A 613 5.91 1.73 3.54
N LEU A 614 5.52 1.10 4.65
CA LEU A 614 4.16 1.20 5.19
C LEU A 614 3.89 2.60 5.75
N GLU A 615 4.85 3.15 6.49
CA GLU A 615 4.67 4.38 7.26
C GLU A 615 5.27 5.62 6.59
N ARG A 616 5.36 5.63 5.25
CA ARG A 616 5.86 6.75 4.43
C ARG A 616 5.20 8.09 4.74
N LEU A 617 3.96 8.08 5.24
CA LEU A 617 3.22 9.29 5.59
C LEU A 617 3.69 9.93 6.91
N TRP A 618 4.40 9.17 7.75
CA TRP A 618 4.80 9.60 9.10
C TRP A 618 6.29 9.88 9.23
N ILE A 619 7.09 9.54 8.22
CA ILE A 619 8.52 9.87 8.11
C ILE A 619 8.74 10.92 7.02
N SER A 620 9.84 11.67 7.09
CA SER A 620 10.14 12.66 6.04
C SER A 620 10.47 11.95 4.71
N PRO A 621 10.18 12.58 3.55
CA PRO A 621 10.52 12.01 2.25
C PRO A 621 12.01 11.65 2.11
N ASP A 622 12.89 12.46 2.69
CA ASP A 622 14.34 12.22 2.66
C ASP A 622 14.74 11.04 3.56
N THR A 623 14.10 10.88 4.73
CA THR A 623 14.30 9.70 5.59
C THR A 623 13.88 8.43 4.86
N TRP A 624 12.70 8.45 4.22
CA TRP A 624 12.22 7.34 3.41
C TRP A 624 13.19 7.02 2.26
N ARG A 625 13.59 8.03 1.48
CA ARG A 625 14.50 7.85 0.34
C ARG A 625 15.82 7.24 0.78
N GLN A 626 16.42 7.76 1.85
CA GLN A 626 17.66 7.21 2.39
C GLN A 626 17.49 5.74 2.83
N ILE A 627 16.42 5.41 3.57
CA ILE A 627 16.13 4.02 3.97
C ILE A 627 15.97 3.11 2.74
N HIS A 628 15.24 3.57 1.73
CA HIS A 628 15.03 2.84 0.49
C HIS A 628 16.35 2.58 -0.25
N ASP A 629 17.15 3.63 -0.46
CA ASP A 629 18.42 3.54 -1.17
C ASP A 629 19.41 2.63 -0.43
N THR A 630 19.45 2.70 0.90
CA THR A 630 20.25 1.81 1.75
C THR A 630 19.84 0.36 1.59
N ALA A 631 18.54 0.07 1.64
CA ALA A 631 18.04 -1.29 1.48
C ALA A 631 18.29 -1.85 0.07
N VAL A 632 18.04 -1.05 -0.98
CA VAL A 632 18.31 -1.43 -2.37
C VAL A 632 19.79 -1.69 -2.58
N ARG A 633 20.66 -0.78 -2.14
CA ARG A 633 22.12 -0.93 -2.25
C ARG A 633 22.59 -2.21 -1.56
N PHE A 634 22.10 -2.47 -0.34
CA PHE A 634 22.43 -3.69 0.39
C PHE A 634 21.98 -4.95 -0.37
N GLN A 635 20.71 -4.99 -0.81
CA GLN A 635 20.17 -6.12 -1.57
C GLN A 635 20.91 -6.35 -2.89
N THR A 636 21.25 -5.28 -3.63
CA THR A 636 22.04 -5.37 -4.86
C THR A 636 23.45 -5.92 -4.57
N SER A 637 24.08 -5.51 -3.46
CA SER A 637 25.38 -6.05 -3.07
C SER A 637 25.31 -7.55 -2.79
N VAL A 638 24.26 -8.01 -2.09
CA VAL A 638 24.02 -9.43 -1.80
C VAL A 638 23.77 -10.23 -3.08
N GLN A 639 22.92 -9.71 -3.97
CA GLN A 639 22.59 -10.34 -5.26
C GLN A 639 23.79 -10.45 -6.21
N SER A 640 24.75 -9.53 -6.11
CA SER A 640 25.99 -9.59 -6.88
C SER A 640 26.88 -10.77 -6.46
N GLY A 641 26.61 -11.39 -5.30
CA GLY A 641 27.28 -12.55 -4.77
C GLY A 641 28.49 -12.18 -3.91
N TRP A 642 28.35 -12.25 -2.59
CA TRP A 642 29.48 -12.07 -1.68
C TRP A 642 30.38 -13.30 -1.70
N THR A 643 31.65 -13.08 -2.02
CA THR A 643 32.66 -14.15 -2.19
C THR A 643 33.64 -14.23 -1.03
N GLY A 644 33.85 -13.13 -0.30
CA GLY A 644 34.77 -13.10 0.82
C GLY A 644 34.48 -12.01 1.84
N LEU A 645 35.34 -11.95 2.86
CA LEU A 645 35.22 -11.03 3.99
C LEU A 645 35.28 -9.55 3.59
N VAL A 646 35.92 -9.20 2.48
CA VAL A 646 36.01 -7.82 1.96
C VAL A 646 34.63 -7.32 1.53
N ASP A 647 33.85 -8.14 0.81
CA ASP A 647 32.51 -7.78 0.36
C ASP A 647 31.58 -7.52 1.56
N VAL A 648 31.69 -8.38 2.58
CA VAL A 648 30.93 -8.24 3.84
C VAL A 648 31.33 -6.95 4.56
N MET A 649 32.63 -6.66 4.65
CA MET A 649 33.17 -5.47 5.29
C MET A 649 32.66 -4.18 4.63
N ASP A 650 32.71 -4.12 3.30
CA ASP A 650 32.24 -2.97 2.54
C ASP A 650 30.74 -2.77 2.73
N ALA A 651 29.95 -3.85 2.66
CA ALA A 651 28.51 -3.80 2.88
C ALA A 651 28.14 -3.27 4.28
N VAL A 652 28.77 -3.77 5.35
CA VAL A 652 28.46 -3.30 6.72
C VAL A 652 28.97 -1.89 6.99
N ASN A 653 30.10 -1.48 6.41
CA ASN A 653 30.60 -0.11 6.53
C ASN A 653 29.65 0.89 5.86
N HIS A 654 29.15 0.57 4.67
CA HIS A 654 28.13 1.38 4.01
C HIS A 654 26.84 1.45 4.83
N LEU A 655 26.35 0.32 5.35
CA LEU A 655 25.17 0.29 6.23
C LEU A 655 25.35 1.18 7.46
N ILE A 656 26.50 1.14 8.13
CA ILE A 656 26.75 1.97 9.33
C ILE A 656 26.67 3.46 9.01
N LEU A 657 27.28 3.90 7.90
CA LEU A 657 27.26 5.30 7.46
C LEU A 657 25.84 5.74 7.07
N ASP A 658 25.15 4.90 6.30
CA ASP A 658 23.78 5.15 5.86
C ASP A 658 22.81 5.25 7.04
N LEU A 659 22.88 4.33 8.00
CA LEU A 659 22.02 4.33 9.19
C LEU A 659 22.32 5.50 10.13
N ALA A 660 23.57 5.98 10.16
CA ALA A 660 23.93 7.22 10.84
C ALA A 660 23.27 8.43 10.16
N ALA A 661 23.26 8.48 8.82
CA ALA A 661 22.56 9.52 8.06
C ALA A 661 21.04 9.48 8.31
N VAL A 662 20.42 8.29 8.26
CA VAL A 662 18.99 8.09 8.61
C VAL A 662 18.70 8.61 10.02
N SER A 663 19.58 8.31 10.99
CA SER A 663 19.43 8.77 12.37
C SER A 663 19.49 10.29 12.52
N GLY A 664 20.38 10.96 11.76
CA GLY A 664 20.42 12.41 11.67
C GLY A 664 19.15 13.00 11.07
N LEU A 665 18.69 12.45 9.94
CA LEU A 665 17.45 12.87 9.27
C LEU A 665 16.21 12.72 10.16
N ILE A 666 16.13 11.65 10.95
CA ILE A 666 15.06 11.44 11.95
C ILE A 666 15.13 12.50 13.05
N HIS A 667 16.33 12.80 13.56
CA HIS A 667 16.49 13.75 14.66
C HIS A 667 16.16 15.19 14.25
N ASP A 668 16.57 15.58 13.05
CA ASP A 668 16.46 16.95 12.54
C ASP A 668 15.16 17.19 11.77
N GLY A 669 14.65 16.18 11.05
CA GLY A 669 13.54 16.30 10.11
C GLY A 669 12.17 15.92 10.67
N MET A 670 12.09 15.13 11.74
CA MET A 670 10.78 14.73 12.31
C MET A 670 10.31 15.70 13.41
N ILE A 671 9.03 16.06 13.33
CA ILE A 671 8.34 16.77 14.40
C ILE A 671 8.33 15.88 15.65
N ARG A 672 8.55 16.47 16.83
CA ARG A 672 8.46 15.80 18.15
C ARG A 672 7.00 15.48 18.52
N SER A 673 6.36 14.69 17.67
CA SER A 673 5.00 14.17 17.77
C SER A 673 5.02 12.75 18.39
N PRO A 674 3.87 12.10 18.60
CA PRO A 674 3.84 10.68 18.99
C PRO A 674 4.61 9.77 18.02
N ALA A 675 4.59 10.06 16.71
CA ALA A 675 5.29 9.26 15.70
C ALA A 675 6.81 9.19 15.97
N TRP A 676 7.45 10.36 16.17
CA TRP A 676 8.87 10.41 16.52
C TRP A 676 9.16 9.74 17.86
N ARG A 677 8.30 9.94 18.87
CA ARG A 677 8.48 9.36 20.20
C ARG A 677 8.45 7.83 20.16
N LEU A 678 7.47 7.24 19.47
CA LEU A 678 7.37 5.77 19.40
C LEU A 678 8.53 5.16 18.62
N LEU A 679 8.96 5.81 17.53
CA LEU A 679 10.15 5.42 16.79
C LEU A 679 11.40 5.47 17.69
N ASP A 680 11.65 6.60 18.34
CA ASP A 680 12.81 6.75 19.23
C ASP A 680 12.72 5.82 20.45
N PHE A 681 11.51 5.55 20.97
CA PHE A 681 11.29 4.60 22.04
C PHE A 681 11.76 3.19 21.65
N GLY A 682 11.37 2.71 20.46
CA GLY A 682 11.82 1.43 19.92
C GLY A 682 13.35 1.35 19.81
N ARG A 683 13.96 2.42 19.30
CA ARG A 683 15.42 2.58 19.21
C ARG A 683 16.12 2.46 20.57
N ARG A 684 15.63 3.16 21.59
CA ARG A 684 16.21 3.15 22.94
C ARG A 684 16.08 1.77 23.60
N VAL A 685 14.92 1.12 23.48
CA VAL A 685 14.71 -0.24 24.01
C VAL A 685 15.67 -1.23 23.35
N GLU A 686 15.74 -1.22 22.03
CA GLU A 686 16.60 -2.13 21.26
C GLU A 686 18.07 -1.91 21.61
N ARG A 687 18.52 -0.65 21.63
CA ARG A 687 19.91 -0.32 21.95
C ARG A 687 20.31 -0.76 23.35
N ALA A 688 19.49 -0.48 24.36
CA ALA A 688 19.77 -0.89 25.73
C ALA A 688 19.81 -2.43 25.86
N SER A 689 18.89 -3.12 25.18
CA SER A 689 18.82 -4.58 25.15
C SER A 689 20.04 -5.19 24.46
N ASN A 690 20.49 -4.62 23.34
CA ASN A 690 21.67 -5.09 22.62
C ASN A 690 22.96 -4.92 23.42
N VAL A 691 23.11 -3.81 24.15
CA VAL A 691 24.25 -3.63 25.07
C VAL A 691 24.19 -4.64 26.22
N ALA A 692 23.02 -4.86 26.83
CA ALA A 692 22.85 -5.84 27.91
C ALA A 692 23.15 -7.27 27.43
N HIS A 693 22.63 -7.68 26.27
CA HIS A 693 22.89 -8.98 25.67
C HIS A 693 24.36 -9.16 25.30
N LEU A 694 25.00 -8.15 24.69
CA LEU A 694 26.43 -8.21 24.38
C LEU A 694 27.27 -8.42 25.63
N LEU A 695 27.01 -7.65 26.70
CA LEU A 695 27.67 -7.85 27.99
C LEU A 695 27.43 -9.26 28.52
N LYS A 696 26.19 -9.76 28.48
CA LYS A 696 25.89 -11.14 28.90
C LYS A 696 26.70 -12.17 28.11
N SER A 697 26.72 -12.08 26.79
CA SER A 697 27.45 -13.03 25.92
C SER A 697 28.95 -13.03 26.21
N LEU A 698 29.55 -11.85 26.39
CA LEU A 698 30.98 -11.71 26.67
C LEU A 698 31.37 -12.25 28.05
N TYR A 699 30.53 -12.05 29.07
CA TYR A 699 30.80 -12.52 30.44
C TYR A 699 30.37 -13.98 30.69
N SER A 700 29.60 -14.59 29.79
CA SER A 700 29.23 -16.02 29.87
C SER A 700 30.32 -16.97 29.34
N GLY A 701 31.44 -16.42 28.85
CA GLY A 701 32.59 -17.17 28.35
C GLY A 701 33.33 -17.97 29.43
N PRO A 702 34.03 -19.06 29.07
CA PRO A 702 34.88 -19.81 30.01
C PRO A 702 36.16 -19.04 30.40
N ALA A 703 36.57 -18.06 29.59
CA ALA A 703 37.75 -17.23 29.83
C ALA A 703 37.38 -15.89 30.51
N PRO A 704 38.22 -15.37 31.42
CA PRO A 704 37.99 -14.08 32.05
C PRO A 704 38.08 -12.93 31.04
N VAL A 705 37.34 -11.85 31.28
CA VAL A 705 37.30 -10.68 30.40
C VAL A 705 38.64 -9.94 30.40
N GLY A 706 39.42 -10.15 29.33
CA GLY A 706 40.71 -9.50 29.13
C GLY A 706 40.62 -8.16 28.41
N ARG A 707 41.76 -7.45 28.34
CA ARG A 707 41.87 -6.15 27.62
C ARG A 707 41.43 -6.21 26.15
N PRO A 708 41.75 -7.25 25.34
CA PRO A 708 41.30 -7.32 23.96
C PRO A 708 39.77 -7.36 23.83
N MET A 709 39.10 -8.08 24.74
CA MET A 709 37.64 -8.15 24.77
C MET A 709 37.00 -6.83 25.21
N LEU A 710 37.61 -6.11 26.17
CA LEU A 710 37.17 -4.75 26.53
C LEU A 710 37.32 -3.76 25.38
N LYS A 711 38.38 -3.89 24.58
CA LYS A 711 38.58 -3.08 23.36
C LYS A 711 37.49 -3.39 22.32
N ALA A 712 37.22 -4.67 22.06
CA ALA A 712 36.16 -5.10 21.14
C ALA A 712 34.78 -4.57 21.56
N LEU A 713 34.46 -4.65 22.86
CA LEU A 713 33.23 -4.11 23.43
C LEU A 713 33.08 -2.60 23.14
N LEU A 714 34.13 -1.81 23.36
CA LEU A 714 34.13 -0.37 23.07
C LEU A 714 34.04 -0.05 21.58
N GLU A 715 34.47 -0.95 20.70
CA GLU A 715 34.36 -0.82 19.24
C GLU A 715 32.93 -1.10 18.76
N VAL A 716 32.30 -2.16 19.28
CA VAL A 716 30.90 -2.50 18.94
C VAL A 716 29.94 -1.44 19.48
N ILE A 717 30.14 -0.97 20.72
CA ILE A 717 29.32 0.09 21.34
C ILE A 717 29.75 1.49 20.87
N ASP A 718 30.77 1.63 20.02
CA ASP A 718 31.22 2.92 19.48
C ASP A 718 31.61 3.97 20.53
N CYS A 719 32.22 3.51 21.63
CA CYS A 719 32.61 4.34 22.77
C CYS A 719 34.13 4.49 22.92
N ARG A 720 34.90 3.94 21.95
CA ARG A 720 36.38 3.95 21.98
C ARG A 720 36.97 5.35 22.09
N MET A 721 36.47 6.31 21.32
CA MET A 721 36.98 7.69 21.36
C MET A 721 36.68 8.39 22.68
N THR A 722 35.48 8.20 23.23
CA THR A 722 35.09 8.72 24.55
C THR A 722 35.95 8.12 25.64
N TYR A 723 36.18 6.80 25.61
CA TYR A 723 37.04 6.11 26.56
C TYR A 723 38.48 6.61 26.49
N ARG A 724 39.05 6.69 25.27
CA ARG A 724 40.40 7.19 25.03
C ARG A 724 40.60 8.60 25.57
N SER A 725 39.61 9.48 25.40
CA SER A 725 39.66 10.85 25.92
C SER A 725 39.66 10.93 27.45
N ARG A 726 38.98 10.01 28.15
CA ARG A 726 38.83 10.04 29.61
C ARG A 726 39.90 9.23 30.36
N TYR A 727 40.29 8.11 29.78
CA TYR A 727 41.11 7.08 30.44
C TYR A 727 42.42 6.78 29.70
N LEU A 728 42.77 7.54 28.66
CA LEU A 728 44.05 7.47 27.92
C LEU A 728 44.40 6.04 27.45
N ASP A 729 43.40 5.30 26.96
CA ASP A 729 43.52 3.90 26.51
C ASP A 729 43.96 2.89 27.59
N ASN A 730 43.95 3.28 28.88
CA ASN A 730 44.15 2.33 29.99
C ASN A 730 42.86 1.50 30.21
N LEU A 731 42.72 0.41 29.46
CA LEU A 731 41.55 -0.47 29.50
C LEU A 731 41.43 -1.18 30.86
N GLN A 732 40.45 -0.76 31.66
CA GLN A 732 40.09 -1.32 32.95
C GLN A 732 38.60 -1.68 32.94
N GLN A 733 38.25 -2.85 33.48
CA GLN A 733 36.89 -3.38 33.40
C GLN A 733 35.86 -2.43 34.00
N ASN A 734 36.12 -1.90 35.20
CA ASN A 734 35.21 -0.99 35.89
C ASN A 734 34.94 0.28 35.09
N ALA A 735 35.95 0.87 34.47
CA ALA A 735 35.81 2.09 33.66
C ALA A 735 35.03 1.83 32.35
N VAL A 736 35.21 0.65 31.75
CA VAL A 736 34.46 0.25 30.54
C VAL A 736 33.00 -0.05 30.89
N LEU A 737 32.76 -0.79 31.98
CA LEU A 737 31.40 -1.08 32.45
C LEU A 737 30.67 0.19 32.89
N ASP A 738 31.37 1.14 33.53
CA ASP A 738 30.78 2.45 33.87
C ASP A 738 30.30 3.18 32.60
N LEU A 739 31.15 3.26 31.58
CA LEU A 739 30.82 3.90 30.32
C LEU A 739 29.66 3.22 29.56
N CYS A 740 29.54 1.89 29.67
CA CYS A 740 28.50 1.11 28.99
C CYS A 740 27.18 1.04 29.76
N ILE A 741 27.22 1.04 31.10
CA ILE A 741 26.04 0.79 31.94
C ILE A 741 25.54 2.07 32.61
N THR A 742 26.40 2.77 33.36
CA THR A 742 25.99 3.81 34.32
C THR A 742 26.17 5.24 33.82
N ASP A 743 27.00 5.49 32.81
CA ASP A 743 27.30 6.83 32.31
C ASP A 743 26.11 7.46 31.55
N GLU A 744 25.42 8.41 32.17
CA GLU A 744 24.28 9.12 31.56
C GLU A 744 24.64 10.01 30.36
N THR A 745 25.91 10.41 30.25
CA THR A 745 26.42 11.29 29.18
C THR A 745 26.78 10.54 27.90
N CYS A 746 26.95 9.23 27.99
CA CYS A 746 27.32 8.37 26.88
C CYS A 746 26.07 7.98 26.06
N PRO A 747 25.93 8.39 24.78
CA PRO A 747 24.69 8.21 24.01
C PRO A 747 24.27 6.76 23.75
N ARG A 748 25.17 5.79 23.97
CA ARG A 748 24.94 4.36 23.79
C ARG A 748 24.92 3.58 25.09
N SER A 749 25.11 4.23 26.25
CA SER A 749 25.01 3.55 27.53
C SER A 749 23.58 3.16 27.86
N ILE A 750 23.43 2.13 28.71
CA ILE A 750 22.13 1.71 29.25
C ILE A 750 21.46 2.85 30.02
N ALA A 751 22.18 3.55 30.89
CA ALA A 751 21.64 4.67 31.67
C ALA A 751 21.04 5.77 30.78
N SER A 752 21.76 6.20 29.74
CA SER A 752 21.29 7.23 28.81
C SER A 752 20.01 6.79 28.08
N GLN A 753 19.92 5.50 27.68
CA GLN A 753 18.72 4.97 27.05
C GLN A 753 17.53 4.94 28.01
N LEU A 754 17.73 4.50 29.25
CA LEU A 754 16.67 4.42 30.26
C LEU A 754 16.12 5.81 30.65
N ILE A 755 16.97 6.83 30.69
CA ILE A 755 16.55 8.22 30.94
C ILE A 755 15.68 8.72 29.80
N ALA A 756 16.13 8.55 28.55
CA ALA A 756 15.33 8.92 27.39
C ALA A 756 13.98 8.17 27.34
N LEU A 757 13.96 6.87 27.69
CA LEU A 757 12.72 6.11 27.82
C LEU A 757 11.81 6.67 28.89
N ALA A 758 12.35 7.09 30.05
CA ALA A 758 11.56 7.69 31.12
C ALA A 758 10.90 9.00 30.68
N ASP A 759 11.59 9.83 29.88
CA ASP A 759 11.08 11.08 29.31
C ASP A 759 9.98 10.80 28.29
N HIS A 760 10.17 9.81 27.40
CA HIS A 760 9.15 9.41 26.45
C HIS A 760 7.88 8.90 27.14
N VAL A 761 8.02 8.13 28.22
CA VAL A 761 6.86 7.66 29.00
C VAL A 761 6.11 8.84 29.61
N ASP A 762 6.74 9.94 30.02
CA ASP A 762 6.00 11.08 30.59
C ASP A 762 5.07 11.76 29.57
N GLU A 763 5.40 11.65 28.29
CA GLU A 763 4.69 12.30 27.19
C GLU A 763 3.62 11.41 26.52
N LEU A 764 3.56 10.12 26.85
CA LEU A 764 2.52 9.23 26.32
C LEU A 764 1.13 9.67 26.83
N PRO A 765 0.03 9.32 26.14
CA PRO A 765 -1.32 9.59 26.64
C PRO A 765 -1.58 8.89 27.98
N HIS A 766 -1.97 9.65 29.01
CA HIS A 766 -2.27 9.10 30.34
C HIS A 766 -3.70 9.43 30.77
N ASP A 767 -4.27 8.54 31.59
CA ASP A 767 -5.53 8.81 32.27
C ASP A 767 -5.27 9.76 33.44
N PHE A 768 -5.64 11.04 33.26
CA PHE A 768 -5.52 12.08 34.28
C PHE A 768 -6.50 11.88 35.46
N SER A 769 -7.42 10.92 35.38
CA SER A 769 -8.40 10.67 36.45
C SER A 769 -7.80 9.98 37.67
N THR A 770 -6.64 9.33 37.54
CA THR A 770 -5.95 8.66 38.66
C THR A 770 -4.73 9.47 39.13
N PRO A 771 -4.56 9.69 40.46
CA PRO A 771 -3.40 10.41 40.98
C PRO A 771 -2.11 9.57 40.99
N LEU A 772 -2.18 8.28 40.64
CA LEU A 772 -1.05 7.35 40.66
C LEU A 772 -0.30 7.34 39.33
N ARG A 773 1.02 7.13 39.38
CA ARG A 773 1.84 6.92 38.18
C ARG A 773 1.43 5.65 37.45
N SER A 774 1.50 5.70 36.12
CA SER A 774 1.23 4.55 35.26
C SER A 774 2.16 3.38 35.54
N SER A 775 1.73 2.16 35.19
CA SER A 775 2.56 0.95 35.25
C SER A 775 3.86 1.13 34.48
N GLU A 776 3.78 1.68 33.27
CA GLU A 776 4.92 1.96 32.40
C GLU A 776 5.94 2.87 33.10
N LYS A 777 5.46 3.97 33.72
CA LYS A 777 6.33 4.93 34.41
C LYS A 777 7.00 4.31 35.63
N ARG A 778 6.27 3.49 36.39
CA ARG A 778 6.84 2.79 37.55
C ARG A 778 7.95 1.82 37.14
N THR A 779 7.75 1.06 36.06
CA THR A 779 8.73 0.09 35.54
C THR A 779 10.01 0.79 35.06
N VAL A 780 9.90 1.83 34.24
CA VAL A 780 11.08 2.55 33.74
C VAL A 780 11.81 3.29 34.86
N MET A 781 11.09 3.88 35.82
CA MET A 781 11.71 4.51 37.00
C MET A 781 12.46 3.50 37.87
N ALA A 782 11.92 2.28 38.03
CA ALA A 782 12.61 1.22 38.76
C ALA A 782 13.92 0.83 38.06
N ALA A 783 13.92 0.71 36.73
CA ALA A 783 15.12 0.42 35.95
C ALA A 783 16.18 1.55 36.05
N VAL A 784 15.75 2.81 35.89
CA VAL A 784 16.64 3.98 36.05
C VAL A 784 17.25 4.01 37.46
N HIS A 785 16.42 3.80 38.49
CA HIS A 785 16.89 3.77 39.87
C HIS A 785 17.87 2.61 40.10
N ARG A 786 17.58 1.43 39.56
CA ARG A 786 18.45 0.26 39.67
C ARG A 786 19.84 0.54 39.12
N VAL A 787 19.93 1.14 37.93
CA VAL A 787 21.20 1.51 37.31
C VAL A 787 21.95 2.59 38.10
N ARG A 788 21.24 3.63 38.57
CA ARG A 788 21.84 4.71 39.37
C ARG A 788 22.36 4.26 40.73
N MET A 789 21.80 3.19 41.28
CA MET A 789 22.18 2.64 42.58
C MET A 789 23.27 1.56 42.48
N ILE A 790 23.86 1.32 41.31
CA ILE A 790 24.97 0.38 41.16
C ILE A 790 26.20 0.98 41.87
N PRO A 791 26.70 0.35 42.95
CA PRO A 791 27.93 0.80 43.60
C PRO A 791 29.15 0.51 42.70
N PRO A 792 30.17 1.40 42.66
CA PRO A 792 31.37 1.22 41.84
C PRO A 792 32.10 -0.11 42.05
N GLU A 793 32.02 -0.68 43.26
CA GLU A 793 32.61 -1.95 43.63
C GLU A 793 32.03 -3.13 42.83
N LEU A 794 30.74 -3.08 42.46
CA LEU A 794 30.13 -4.12 41.63
C LEU A 794 30.66 -4.06 40.20
N LEU A 795 30.99 -2.88 39.66
CA LEU A 795 31.60 -2.75 38.33
C LEU A 795 33.05 -3.25 38.31
N ALA A 796 33.72 -3.26 39.47
CA ALA A 796 35.08 -3.77 39.64
C ALA A 796 35.14 -5.28 39.96
N THR A 797 34.00 -5.95 40.13
CA THR A 797 33.95 -7.38 40.47
C THR A 797 34.61 -8.25 39.40
N LYS A 798 35.29 -9.30 39.82
CA LYS A 798 35.82 -10.33 38.91
C LYS A 798 34.86 -11.50 38.72
N ASP A 799 33.76 -11.54 39.47
CA ASP A 799 32.74 -12.59 39.33
C ASP A 799 31.80 -12.25 38.16
N PRO A 800 31.87 -12.98 37.04
CA PRO A 800 31.01 -12.71 35.88
C PRO A 800 29.53 -12.88 36.18
N LYS A 801 29.15 -13.70 37.16
CA LYS A 801 27.74 -13.95 37.51
C LYS A 801 27.04 -12.68 37.97
N VAL A 802 27.74 -11.85 38.74
CA VAL A 802 27.21 -10.58 39.25
C VAL A 802 26.88 -9.62 38.11
N ILE A 803 27.74 -9.56 37.09
CA ILE A 803 27.50 -8.73 35.90
C ILE A 803 26.35 -9.30 35.06
N ILE A 804 26.29 -10.62 34.89
CA ILE A 804 25.20 -11.30 34.16
C ILE A 804 23.85 -11.05 34.83
N GLU A 805 23.76 -11.25 36.15
CA GLU A 805 22.53 -11.00 36.92
C GLU A 805 22.08 -9.54 36.83
N LEU A 806 23.02 -8.59 36.84
CA LEU A 806 22.74 -7.17 36.68
C LEU A 806 22.14 -6.85 35.30
N VAL A 807 22.74 -7.34 34.21
CA VAL A 807 22.24 -7.06 32.86
C VAL A 807 20.95 -7.82 32.56
N ASP A 808 20.75 -9.01 33.13
CA ASP A 808 19.50 -9.78 33.03
C ASP A 808 18.34 -9.07 33.74
N ASP A 809 18.59 -8.50 34.92
CA ASP A 809 17.61 -7.68 35.64
C ASP A 809 17.18 -6.46 34.81
N ILE A 810 18.13 -5.76 34.19
CA ILE A 810 17.86 -4.62 33.30
C ILE A 810 17.07 -5.08 32.06
N ALA A 811 17.48 -6.16 31.41
CA ALA A 811 16.80 -6.71 30.24
C ALA A 811 15.36 -7.12 30.56
N GLN A 812 15.11 -7.67 31.75
CA GLN A 812 13.76 -8.03 32.20
C GLN A 812 12.87 -6.80 32.41
N HIS A 813 13.41 -5.69 32.93
CA HIS A 813 12.66 -4.43 33.03
C HIS A 813 12.30 -3.86 31.65
N LEU A 814 13.25 -3.87 30.70
CA LEU A 814 13.01 -3.42 29.32
C LEU A 814 11.94 -4.26 28.62
N LYS A 815 12.01 -5.59 28.77
CA LYS A 815 10.99 -6.51 28.26
C LYS A 815 9.61 -6.22 28.85
N THR A 816 9.54 -6.06 30.17
CA THR A 816 8.28 -5.75 30.87
C THR A 816 7.70 -4.41 30.41
N LEU A 817 8.55 -3.40 30.21
CA LEU A 817 8.14 -2.09 29.69
C LEU A 817 7.56 -2.19 28.28
N SER A 818 8.23 -2.93 27.37
CA SER A 818 7.75 -3.20 26.02
C SER A 818 6.38 -3.89 26.04
N GLU A 819 6.22 -4.96 26.82
CA GLU A 819 4.95 -5.70 26.94
C GLU A 819 3.79 -4.83 27.45
N LEU A 820 4.05 -3.95 28.43
CA LEU A 820 3.05 -3.01 28.94
C LEU A 820 2.60 -2.02 27.88
N LEU A 821 3.55 -1.50 27.10
CA LEU A 821 3.29 -0.53 26.04
C LEU A 821 2.43 -1.15 24.93
N THR A 822 2.78 -2.35 24.49
CA THR A 822 2.03 -3.09 23.47
C THR A 822 0.59 -3.35 23.90
N ARG A 823 0.37 -3.84 25.13
CA ARG A 823 -0.99 -4.16 25.61
C ARG A 823 -1.87 -2.92 25.71
N LYS A 824 -1.33 -1.84 26.29
CA LYS A 824 -2.12 -0.65 26.63
C LYS A 824 -2.37 0.26 25.43
N TYR A 825 -1.36 0.47 24.58
CA TYR A 825 -1.41 1.50 23.55
C TYR A 825 -1.56 0.95 22.12
N LEU A 826 -1.20 -0.31 21.89
CA LEU A 826 -1.15 -0.89 20.54
C LEU A 826 -2.32 -1.87 20.31
N LEU A 827 -2.63 -2.72 21.29
CA LEU A 827 -3.68 -3.75 21.17
C LEU A 827 -5.04 -3.33 21.76
N HIS A 828 -5.07 -2.40 22.72
CA HIS A 828 -6.26 -2.00 23.50
C HIS A 828 -7.03 -3.20 24.10
N SER A 829 -6.31 -4.29 24.37
CA SER A 829 -6.82 -5.39 25.15
C SER A 829 -6.92 -4.90 26.59
N GLY A 830 -8.15 -4.83 27.12
CA GLY A 830 -8.32 -4.64 28.55
C GLY A 830 -7.58 -5.72 29.34
N GLN A 831 -7.44 -5.57 30.66
CA GLN A 831 -6.92 -6.68 31.47
C GLN A 831 -7.73 -7.94 31.15
N PRO A 832 -7.07 -9.08 30.83
CA PRO A 832 -7.77 -10.31 30.51
C PRO A 832 -8.72 -10.64 31.66
N ARG A 833 -10.02 -10.53 31.40
CA ARG A 833 -11.05 -10.97 32.34
C ARG A 833 -11.22 -12.46 32.12
N GLN A 834 -11.00 -13.25 33.17
CA GLN A 834 -11.40 -14.65 33.13
C GLN A 834 -12.92 -14.70 32.98
N ILE A 835 -13.39 -15.35 31.90
CA ILE A 835 -14.83 -15.57 31.60
C ILE A 835 -15.54 -16.27 32.76
N THR A 836 -14.81 -16.99 33.62
CA THR A 836 -15.35 -17.67 34.81
C THR A 836 -15.81 -16.74 35.92
N SER A 837 -15.38 -15.47 35.94
CA SER A 837 -15.77 -14.54 37.00
C SER A 837 -17.23 -14.07 36.95
N ASP A 838 -17.87 -14.12 35.77
CA ASP A 838 -19.29 -13.76 35.60
C ASP A 838 -20.25 -14.96 35.71
N LEU A 839 -19.75 -16.19 35.80
CA LEU A 839 -20.59 -17.39 35.88
C LEU A 839 -20.93 -17.84 37.30
N GLY A 840 -20.52 -17.12 38.35
CA GLY A 840 -20.94 -17.41 39.73
C GLY A 840 -20.59 -18.82 40.24
N LEU A 841 -19.71 -19.54 39.54
CA LEU A 841 -19.25 -20.87 39.95
C LEU A 841 -17.88 -20.70 40.62
N SER A 842 -17.91 -20.49 41.93
CA SER A 842 -16.75 -20.73 42.80
C SER A 842 -16.52 -22.24 42.99
N PRO A 843 -15.28 -22.67 43.27
CA PRO A 843 -14.79 -24.05 43.11
C PRO A 843 -15.54 -25.12 43.92
#